data_AF-A0AAD6RGU4-F1
#
_entry.id   AF-A0AAD6RGU4-F1
#
_cell.length_a   1.000
_cell.length_b   1.000
_cell.length_c   1.000
_cell.angle_alpha   90.00
_cell.angle_beta   90.00
_cell.angle_gamma   90.00
#
_symmetry.space_group_name_H-M   'P 1'
#
loop_
_entity.id
_entity.type
_entity.pdbx_description
1 polymer ?
#
loop_
_entity_poly.entity_id
_entity_poly.type
_entity_poly.pdbx_seq_one_letter_code
_entity_poly.pdbx_strand_id
1 'polypeptide(L)'
;MSRTLAAILGGAAGVMALAGVVIFVLWCLYHKKTLSRTSETGSSETSVQVGRHAGIELSSQEARRFEMEELGLATKGFSEKNLIGLGKFGEVYKGLLNNGMIVAIKKRPGAPSPEFVDEVRYLSPIQHRNLVTLLGYCQENNLQFLVYEYISSGSVSNHLYGVGQTLDGKLEFKHRLSIALGAAKGLAHLHSQTPRLVHKNFKTANVLVDENFIAKVADAGLRNFLGRVDIAGPSTQVTADEIFLAPEVREFRQFSEKSDVFSFGVFLLELLTGKEATEPSPETSQNLVEWVQNTQDYTNFSSIVDQRLGSSFTAEGMEEFIQLMLQCVEPSSDRRPVMSYVVMELDRIREKERNLTTVMGEGTPTVTLGSQLFRAARLAVFLGIRSKLNRSTVFYGAKVSIVSLTLSHSLTCMILQLSWATVSRNLLLAYQSFGVVYGDLSTSPLYVYTNIFAGRMQNHQTEEVIFGAFSLVFWTFTLIPLIKYVCIVLSADDNGEGGTFALYPLLCRHAKFNLLPNQQAADEELSSYKYGPSTQAMASSPLKRFLEKHKRLRTALLIVVLFGASMVIGDGVLTPAISVLSAVSGLQEANNKLTRVCFLFLVVELVLLACVILVGLFALQHCGTHKVAFMFAPIVIIWLVSILSIGLYNIVYWNPKIVHALSPHYIIKFFSHTGKEGWISLGGVLLSITGTEAMFADLGHFTALSIRLAFALVIYPCLVVQYMGQAAFLSKNPNSISNSFYDSIPDKLFWPLCVIATLAAIVGSQAVITATFSIVKQCHALGCFPRVKVVHTSKHIYGQIYIPEINWILMILTLAITVGFRDTTLIGNAYGLACMTVMFVTTFLMALVIIFVWQKSVILAVLFLLFFGFIEGVYLSAALMKVPLGGWAPLVLSAIFMFIMYIWHYGTRKKYSFDLHNKVSLKWLLGLGPSLGIVRVPGIGLIYSELATGVPAIFSHFVTNLPAFHKVLVFVCVKSVPVPCVSPEERFLIGRVCPRPYRMYRCIVRYGYKDIQRDDGDFENMLIQSIAEFIQMEAVEQPQFSSSESSSLDGRMAVMSTRPVQSSLSLIVSEQDFLSIDDSIQNSRSLTLQSLQSAYDDDNLHIRRRHVRFQLPSNPGMDPAVREELMDLIQAKEAGAAYIMGHSYVKARRTSSFLKKLAINIGYSFLRKNCRGPAVALNIPHISLIEVGMIYYV
;
A
#
# COMPACT_ATOMS: atom_id res chain seq x y z
N MET A 1 43.07 -17.05 -18.27
CA MET A 1 43.46 -16.05 -17.26
C MET A 1 44.75 -16.51 -16.60
N SER A 2 45.82 -15.69 -16.60
CA SER A 2 47.07 -16.04 -15.87
C SER A 2 46.86 -15.92 -14.36
N ARG A 3 47.69 -16.61 -13.56
CA ARG A 3 47.66 -16.51 -12.08
C ARG A 3 47.83 -15.07 -11.60
N THR A 4 48.67 -14.29 -12.29
CA THR A 4 48.87 -12.86 -12.01
C THR A 4 47.63 -12.03 -12.30
N LEU A 5 46.92 -12.25 -13.41
CA LEU A 5 45.68 -11.51 -13.70
C LEU A 5 44.56 -11.87 -12.69
N ALA A 6 44.46 -13.14 -12.29
CA ALA A 6 43.51 -13.60 -11.28
C ALA A 6 43.77 -12.96 -9.91
N ALA A 7 45.04 -12.91 -9.50
CA ALA A 7 45.45 -12.28 -8.25
C ALA A 7 45.28 -10.75 -8.28
N ILE A 8 45.53 -10.09 -9.41
CA ILE A 8 45.29 -8.64 -9.58
C ILE A 8 43.80 -8.32 -9.52
N LEU A 9 42.94 -9.11 -10.20
CA LEU A 9 41.48 -8.92 -10.16
C LEU A 9 40.89 -9.28 -8.79
N GLY A 10 41.38 -10.34 -8.15
CA GLY A 10 40.99 -10.72 -6.78
C GLY A 10 41.49 -9.72 -5.72
N GLY A 11 42.70 -9.19 -5.90
CA GLY A 11 43.26 -8.11 -5.10
C GLY A 11 42.50 -6.80 -5.30
N ALA A 12 42.14 -6.46 -6.54
CA ALA A 12 41.28 -5.32 -6.85
C ALA A 12 39.90 -5.50 -6.21
N ALA A 13 39.29 -6.69 -6.26
CA ALA A 13 38.02 -6.97 -5.59
C ALA A 13 38.12 -6.84 -4.05
N GLY A 14 39.21 -7.32 -3.44
CA GLY A 14 39.46 -7.18 -1.99
C GLY A 14 39.74 -5.73 -1.56
N VAL A 15 40.54 -4.99 -2.33
CA VAL A 15 40.80 -3.55 -2.10
C VAL A 15 39.55 -2.72 -2.33
N MET A 16 38.76 -3.05 -3.35
CA MET A 16 37.46 -2.44 -3.62
C MET A 16 36.46 -2.76 -2.51
N ALA A 17 36.44 -3.98 -1.96
CA ALA A 17 35.60 -4.31 -0.80
C ALA A 17 35.95 -3.45 0.42
N LEU A 18 37.25 -3.26 0.69
CA LEU A 18 37.76 -2.36 1.73
C LEU A 18 37.41 -0.90 1.45
N ALA A 19 37.60 -0.44 0.22
CA ALA A 19 37.23 0.90 -0.22
C ALA A 19 35.70 1.12 -0.17
N GLY A 20 34.91 0.09 -0.43
CA GLY A 20 33.45 0.09 -0.33
C GLY A 20 32.98 0.21 1.11
N VAL A 21 33.65 -0.44 2.06
CA VAL A 21 33.42 -0.22 3.50
C VAL A 21 33.85 1.18 3.90
N VAL A 22 34.98 1.69 3.40
CA VAL A 22 35.40 3.07 3.66
C VAL A 22 34.43 4.09 3.06
N ILE A 23 33.95 3.88 1.84
CA ILE A 23 32.92 4.71 1.19
C ILE A 23 31.59 4.59 1.91
N PHE A 24 31.21 3.40 2.41
CA PHE A 24 30.01 3.20 3.20
C PHE A 24 30.12 3.85 4.57
N VAL A 25 31.27 3.76 5.24
CA VAL A 25 31.56 4.46 6.49
C VAL A 25 31.59 5.96 6.25
N LEU A 26 32.21 6.43 5.16
CA LEU A 26 32.20 7.84 4.74
C LEU A 26 30.80 8.29 4.34
N TRP A 27 29.98 7.44 3.74
CA TRP A 27 28.59 7.71 3.39
C TRP A 27 27.73 7.74 4.65
N CYS A 28 27.87 6.81 5.59
CA CYS A 28 27.23 6.84 6.90
C CYS A 28 27.70 8.06 7.71
N LEU A 29 28.98 8.41 7.67
CA LEU A 29 29.52 9.62 8.32
C LEU A 29 29.06 10.89 7.62
N TYR A 30 28.94 10.89 6.29
CA TYR A 30 28.40 12.00 5.50
C TYR A 30 26.90 12.15 5.73
N HIS A 31 26.15 11.05 5.80
CA HIS A 31 24.72 11.02 6.10
C HIS A 31 24.46 11.33 7.58
N LYS A 32 25.39 11.00 8.49
CA LYS A 32 25.39 11.42 9.90
C LYS A 32 25.78 12.90 10.05
N LYS A 33 26.64 13.43 9.18
CA LYS A 33 26.97 14.86 9.08
C LYS A 33 25.87 15.66 8.39
N THR A 34 25.08 15.01 7.53
CA THR A 34 23.84 15.55 6.97
C THR A 34 22.73 15.47 8.01
N LEU A 35 22.63 14.38 8.79
CA LEU A 35 21.70 14.27 9.93
C LEU A 35 22.05 15.27 11.04
N SER A 36 23.34 15.51 11.32
CA SER A 36 23.80 16.48 12.31
C SER A 36 23.76 17.92 11.80
N ARG A 37 23.81 18.15 10.47
CA ARG A 37 23.46 19.45 9.87
C ARG A 37 21.97 19.65 9.64
N THR A 38 21.17 18.59 9.70
CA THR A 38 19.69 18.68 9.69
C THR A 38 19.09 18.56 11.09
N SER A 39 19.90 18.48 12.14
CA SER A 39 19.44 18.50 13.54
C SER A 39 19.76 19.79 14.30
N GLU A 40 20.37 20.80 13.65
CA GLU A 40 20.61 22.13 14.25
C GLU A 40 20.25 23.32 13.34
N THR A 41 19.55 23.11 12.23
CA THR A 41 18.85 24.20 11.54
C THR A 41 17.45 23.74 11.17
N GLY A 42 16.59 23.71 12.19
CA GLY A 42 15.13 23.66 12.07
C GLY A 42 14.52 24.89 12.76
N SER A 43 15.24 26.00 12.78
CA SER A 43 14.78 27.30 13.27
C SER A 43 15.53 28.40 12.53
N SER A 44 14.99 28.82 11.40
CA SER A 44 15.23 30.16 10.89
C SER A 44 14.02 30.57 10.08
N GLU A 45 13.23 31.42 10.73
CA GLU A 45 12.36 32.39 10.09
C GLU A 45 13.07 32.98 8.86
N THR A 46 12.49 32.79 7.67
CA THR A 46 12.82 33.67 6.55
C THR A 46 11.93 34.90 6.65
N SER A 47 12.55 35.94 7.20
CA SER A 47 12.17 37.34 7.09
C SER A 47 11.82 37.71 5.65
N VAL A 48 10.61 38.22 5.46
CA VAL A 48 10.17 38.86 4.22
C VAL A 48 10.82 40.25 4.18
N GLN A 49 11.92 40.38 3.45
CA GLN A 49 12.37 41.68 2.96
C GLN A 49 11.55 42.07 1.73
N VAL A 50 10.97 43.26 1.85
CA VAL A 50 10.06 43.93 0.93
C VAL A 50 10.64 44.04 -0.49
N GLY A 51 9.93 43.47 -1.46
CA GLY A 51 10.12 43.67 -2.90
C GLY A 51 8.74 43.79 -3.57
N ARG A 52 8.53 44.92 -4.25
CA ARG A 52 7.25 45.48 -4.73
C ARG A 52 6.47 44.62 -5.74
N HIS A 53 5.15 44.63 -5.54
CA HIS A 53 4.02 44.56 -6.48
C HIS A 53 4.14 43.74 -7.78
N ALA A 54 3.31 42.69 -7.86
CA ALA A 54 2.33 42.50 -8.93
C ALA A 54 1.15 41.68 -8.37
N GLY A 55 -0.03 42.30 -8.28
CA GLY A 55 -1.24 41.66 -7.75
C GLY A 55 -1.70 40.51 -8.62
N ILE A 56 -2.02 39.38 -7.99
CA ILE A 56 -2.84 38.32 -8.57
C ILE A 56 -4.18 38.41 -7.83
N GLU A 57 -5.18 38.94 -8.52
CA GLU A 57 -6.57 39.00 -8.06
C GLU A 57 -7.10 37.56 -7.88
N LEU A 58 -7.42 37.18 -6.63
CA LEU A 58 -8.30 36.05 -6.34
C LEU A 58 -9.74 36.48 -6.64
N SER A 59 -10.40 35.86 -7.61
CA SER A 59 -11.85 36.02 -7.81
C SER A 59 -12.61 35.37 -6.64
N SER A 60 -12.97 36.16 -5.64
CA SER A 60 -13.68 35.74 -4.43
C SER A 60 -15.18 35.47 -4.70
N GLN A 61 -15.72 34.36 -4.18
CA GLN A 61 -17.15 34.23 -3.86
C GLN A 61 -17.42 35.18 -2.69
N GLU A 62 -18.22 36.23 -2.91
CA GLU A 62 -18.56 37.20 -1.86
C GLU A 62 -19.47 36.58 -0.80
N ALA A 63 -19.15 36.79 0.48
CA ALA A 63 -20.02 36.43 1.61
C ALA A 63 -21.37 37.17 1.50
N ARG A 64 -22.49 36.45 1.62
CA ARG A 64 -23.84 37.05 1.48
C ARG A 64 -24.06 38.11 2.56
N ARG A 65 -24.42 39.33 2.14
CA ARG A 65 -24.92 40.37 3.04
C ARG A 65 -26.44 40.23 3.19
N PHE A 66 -26.92 40.11 4.41
CA PHE A 66 -28.34 40.06 4.76
C PHE A 66 -28.84 41.46 5.15
N GLU A 67 -30.09 41.76 4.85
CA GLU A 67 -30.78 42.96 5.33
C GLU A 67 -31.34 42.70 6.73
N MET A 68 -31.35 43.73 7.61
CA MET A 68 -31.84 43.58 8.98
C MET A 68 -33.33 43.20 9.02
N GLU A 69 -34.12 43.66 8.05
CA GLU A 69 -35.54 43.30 7.92
C GLU A 69 -35.73 41.81 7.63
N GLU A 70 -34.89 41.21 6.76
CA GLU A 70 -34.91 39.77 6.46
C GLU A 70 -34.63 38.95 7.73
N LEU A 71 -33.62 39.34 8.51
CA LEU A 71 -33.27 38.66 9.77
C LEU A 71 -34.33 38.87 10.86
N GLY A 72 -34.97 40.05 10.89
CA GLY A 72 -36.09 40.36 11.77
C GLY A 72 -37.31 39.47 11.48
N LEU A 73 -37.68 39.32 10.21
CA LEU A 73 -38.76 38.41 9.79
C LEU A 73 -38.42 36.95 10.13
N ALA A 74 -37.20 36.51 9.82
CA ALA A 74 -36.76 35.13 10.07
C ALA A 74 -36.81 34.75 11.56
N THR A 75 -36.57 35.71 12.46
CA THR A 75 -36.56 35.52 13.92
C THR A 75 -37.86 35.95 14.62
N LYS A 76 -38.89 36.36 13.86
CA LYS A 76 -40.14 36.91 14.39
C LYS A 76 -39.92 38.10 15.33
N GLY A 77 -39.10 39.06 14.89
CA GLY A 77 -38.74 40.25 15.64
C GLY A 77 -37.77 39.97 16.80
N PHE A 78 -36.84 39.02 16.63
CA PHE A 78 -35.91 38.59 17.69
C PHE A 78 -36.63 38.20 18.99
N SER A 79 -37.70 37.41 18.87
CA SER A 79 -38.50 36.95 20.01
C SER A 79 -37.66 36.09 20.97
N GLU A 80 -37.86 36.28 22.28
CA GLU A 80 -37.34 35.41 23.35
C GLU A 80 -37.59 33.91 23.09
N LYS A 81 -38.71 33.55 22.42
CA LYS A 81 -39.00 32.15 22.07
C LYS A 81 -38.02 31.53 21.07
N ASN A 82 -37.32 32.36 20.31
CA ASN A 82 -36.33 31.93 19.33
C ASN A 82 -34.90 32.07 19.85
N LEU A 83 -34.68 32.57 21.07
CA LEU A 83 -33.37 32.66 21.69
C LEU A 83 -32.89 31.26 22.06
N ILE A 84 -31.82 30.79 21.42
CA ILE A 84 -31.23 29.45 21.66
C ILE A 84 -30.02 29.48 22.59
N GLY A 85 -29.42 30.66 22.82
CA GLY A 85 -28.34 30.81 23.79
C GLY A 85 -27.66 32.18 23.76
N LEU A 86 -26.77 32.40 24.72
CA LEU A 86 -25.90 33.58 24.82
C LEU A 86 -24.45 33.13 24.65
N GLY A 87 -23.75 33.66 23.64
CA GLY A 87 -22.35 33.38 23.36
C GLY A 87 -21.46 34.63 23.55
N LYS A 88 -20.14 34.48 23.34
CA LYS A 88 -19.19 35.62 23.42
C LYS A 88 -19.46 36.71 22.38
N PHE A 89 -20.06 36.35 21.25
CA PHE A 89 -20.49 37.27 20.21
C PHE A 89 -21.92 37.81 20.47
N GLY A 90 -22.51 37.59 21.65
CA GLY A 90 -23.85 38.07 22.01
C GLY A 90 -24.95 37.01 21.89
N GLU A 91 -26.19 37.47 21.68
CA GLU A 91 -27.41 36.65 21.65
C GLU A 91 -27.46 35.79 20.38
N VAL A 92 -27.87 34.53 20.51
CA VAL A 92 -28.02 33.59 19.38
C VAL A 92 -29.48 33.23 19.21
N TYR A 93 -30.05 33.53 18.05
CA TYR A 93 -31.43 33.25 17.71
C TYR A 93 -31.54 32.17 16.64
N LYS A 94 -32.55 31.31 16.74
CA LYS A 94 -32.97 30.42 15.65
C LYS A 94 -33.87 31.21 14.69
N GLY A 95 -33.51 31.22 13.41
CA GLY A 95 -34.28 31.89 12.36
C GLY A 95 -34.68 30.92 11.24
N LEU A 96 -35.77 31.23 10.55
CA LEU A 96 -36.18 30.56 9.31
C LEU A 96 -36.13 31.59 8.17
N LEU A 97 -35.17 31.46 7.27
CA LEU A 97 -35.04 32.34 6.11
C LEU A 97 -36.17 32.08 5.10
N ASN A 98 -36.42 33.05 4.20
CA ASN A 98 -37.50 32.99 3.20
C ASN A 98 -37.39 31.79 2.24
N ASN A 99 -36.19 31.25 2.05
CA ASN A 99 -35.93 30.06 1.25
C ASN A 99 -36.17 28.73 2.00
N GLY A 100 -36.70 28.78 3.23
CA GLY A 100 -36.96 27.61 4.07
C GLY A 100 -35.74 27.10 4.85
N MET A 101 -34.60 27.77 4.77
CA MET A 101 -33.38 27.38 5.49
C MET A 101 -33.45 27.82 6.96
N ILE A 102 -33.23 26.88 7.88
CA ILE A 102 -33.10 27.16 9.30
C ILE A 102 -31.66 27.60 9.59
N VAL A 103 -31.50 28.74 10.26
CA VAL A 103 -30.21 29.38 10.52
C VAL A 103 -30.05 29.75 12.00
N ALA A 104 -28.80 29.86 12.44
CA ALA A 104 -28.43 30.42 13.73
C ALA A 104 -27.90 31.84 13.51
N ILE A 105 -28.62 32.85 14.03
CA ILE A 105 -28.30 34.27 13.86
C ILE A 105 -27.70 34.78 15.16
N LYS A 106 -26.42 35.12 15.14
CA LYS A 106 -25.73 35.73 16.29
C LYS A 106 -25.79 37.24 16.18
N LYS A 107 -26.22 37.92 17.25
CA LYS A 107 -26.46 39.36 17.32
C LYS A 107 -25.60 40.01 18.40
N ARG A 108 -24.91 41.11 18.06
CA ARG A 108 -24.25 41.99 19.04
C ARG A 108 -24.47 43.48 18.75
N PRO A 109 -24.39 44.33 19.78
CA PRO A 109 -24.14 45.76 19.58
C PRO A 109 -22.74 45.99 19.00
N GLY A 110 -22.64 46.79 17.94
CA GLY A 110 -21.38 47.14 17.29
C GLY A 110 -21.58 48.06 16.09
N ALA A 111 -20.82 49.15 16.02
CA ALA A 111 -20.89 50.09 14.90
C ALA A 111 -20.43 49.44 13.57
N PRO A 112 -20.87 49.95 12.41
CA PRO A 112 -20.29 49.66 11.09
C PRO A 112 -18.76 49.74 11.08
N SER A 113 -18.05 48.66 10.72
CA SER A 113 -16.58 48.64 10.69
C SER A 113 -16.04 47.78 9.54
N PRO A 114 -15.08 48.28 8.75
CA PRO A 114 -14.50 47.52 7.64
C PRO A 114 -13.75 46.27 8.12
N GLU A 115 -13.14 46.32 9.31
CA GLU A 115 -12.41 45.18 9.89
C GLU A 115 -13.33 43.99 10.17
N PHE A 116 -14.60 44.25 10.52
CA PHE A 116 -15.60 43.19 10.70
C PHE A 116 -15.93 42.51 9.37
N VAL A 117 -16.10 43.30 8.30
CA VAL A 117 -16.41 42.79 6.95
C VAL A 117 -15.23 42.01 6.39
N ASP A 118 -14.00 42.47 6.58
CA ASP A 118 -12.80 41.79 6.08
C ASP A 118 -12.57 40.45 6.78
N GLU A 119 -12.78 40.38 8.10
CA GLU A 119 -12.70 39.12 8.84
C GLU A 119 -13.83 38.15 8.43
N VAL A 120 -15.05 38.64 8.16
CA VAL A 120 -16.13 37.80 7.61
C VAL A 120 -15.80 37.28 6.21
N ARG A 121 -15.27 38.13 5.33
CA ARG A 121 -14.80 37.73 4.00
C ARG A 121 -13.69 36.68 4.07
N TYR A 122 -12.86 36.75 5.09
CA TYR A 122 -11.82 35.76 5.33
C TYR A 122 -12.38 34.42 5.85
N LEU A 123 -13.38 34.45 6.74
CA LEU A 123 -13.97 33.24 7.34
C LEU A 123 -14.99 32.53 6.43
N SER A 124 -15.72 33.27 5.59
CA SER A 124 -16.81 32.73 4.76
C SER A 124 -16.40 31.61 3.77
N PRO A 125 -15.22 31.65 3.13
CA PRO A 125 -14.75 30.57 2.26
C PRO A 125 -14.32 29.29 3.01
N ILE A 126 -14.11 29.35 4.33
CA ILE A 126 -13.60 28.22 5.11
C ILE A 126 -14.74 27.25 5.40
N GLN A 127 -14.84 26.20 4.59
CA GLN A 127 -15.90 25.18 4.69
C GLN A 127 -15.31 23.79 4.95
N HIS A 128 -15.81 23.11 5.98
CA HIS A 128 -15.40 21.76 6.32
C HIS A 128 -16.54 21.01 7.02
N ARG A 129 -16.67 19.70 6.80
CA ARG A 129 -17.76 18.88 7.38
C ARG A 129 -17.86 18.98 8.90
N ASN A 130 -16.73 19.17 9.57
CA ASN A 130 -16.62 19.31 11.02
C ASN A 130 -16.45 20.75 11.51
N LEU A 131 -16.79 21.75 10.69
CA LEU A 131 -16.89 23.16 11.09
C LEU A 131 -18.31 23.65 10.83
N VAL A 132 -18.80 24.57 11.66
CA VAL A 132 -20.09 25.24 11.41
C VAL A 132 -19.89 26.32 10.35
N THR A 133 -20.64 26.23 9.26
CA THR A 133 -20.49 27.09 8.09
C THR A 133 -21.07 28.48 8.33
N LEU A 134 -20.28 29.52 8.06
CA LEU A 134 -20.71 30.92 8.04
C LEU A 134 -21.38 31.22 6.70
N LEU A 135 -22.68 31.51 6.72
CA LEU A 135 -23.50 31.76 5.53
C LEU A 135 -23.45 33.22 5.10
N GLY A 136 -23.24 34.14 6.05
CA GLY A 136 -23.14 35.57 5.77
C GLY A 136 -23.25 36.45 6.99
N TYR A 137 -23.46 37.74 6.77
CA TYR A 137 -23.46 38.77 7.82
C TYR A 137 -24.46 39.89 7.55
N CYS A 138 -24.79 40.67 8.58
CA CYS A 138 -25.53 41.93 8.46
C CYS A 138 -24.89 42.96 9.40
N GLN A 139 -24.88 44.23 9.01
CA GLN A 139 -24.37 45.33 9.84
C GLN A 139 -25.15 46.62 9.54
N GLU A 140 -26.15 46.89 10.37
CA GLU A 140 -27.09 48.01 10.24
C GLU A 140 -27.50 48.50 11.63
N ASN A 141 -27.83 49.80 11.77
CA ASN A 141 -28.34 50.40 13.03
C ASN A 141 -27.46 50.14 14.28
N ASN A 142 -26.14 50.19 14.15
CA ASN A 142 -25.18 49.87 15.24
C ASN A 142 -25.33 48.45 15.82
N LEU A 143 -25.86 47.52 15.02
CA LEU A 143 -25.90 46.09 15.31
C LEU A 143 -25.08 45.34 14.27
N GLN A 144 -24.44 44.27 14.69
CA GLN A 144 -23.72 43.33 13.83
C GLN A 144 -24.29 41.93 14.01
N PHE A 145 -24.47 41.24 12.89
CA PHE A 145 -25.00 39.89 12.83
C PHE A 145 -24.09 38.95 12.06
N LEU A 146 -23.98 37.72 12.54
CA LEU A 146 -23.39 36.61 11.81
C LEU A 146 -24.42 35.51 11.66
N VAL A 147 -24.60 35.03 10.44
CA VAL A 147 -25.60 34.02 10.09
C VAL A 147 -24.88 32.71 9.81
N TYR A 148 -25.12 31.69 10.63
CA TYR A 148 -24.55 30.35 10.51
C TYR A 148 -25.63 29.33 10.15
N GLU A 149 -25.20 28.17 9.64
CA GLU A 149 -26.08 27.00 9.58
C GLU A 149 -26.56 26.61 10.99
N TYR A 150 -27.82 26.18 11.12
CA TYR A 150 -28.36 25.70 12.39
C TYR A 150 -28.08 24.20 12.58
N ILE A 151 -27.55 23.82 13.75
CA ILE A 151 -27.25 22.44 14.11
C ILE A 151 -28.30 21.94 15.12
N SER A 152 -29.07 20.92 14.73
CA SER A 152 -30.32 20.54 15.41
C SER A 152 -30.14 19.85 16.76
N SER A 153 -29.09 19.05 16.96
CA SER A 153 -28.90 18.31 18.21
C SER A 153 -28.13 19.10 19.29
N GLY A 154 -27.79 20.37 19.06
CA GLY A 154 -27.16 21.23 20.07
C GLY A 154 -25.70 20.86 20.40
N SER A 155 -25.19 21.35 21.54
CA SER A 155 -23.79 21.17 21.97
C SER A 155 -23.54 19.85 22.67
N VAL A 156 -22.31 19.32 22.53
CA VAL A 156 -21.85 18.11 23.20
C VAL A 156 -21.96 18.23 24.73
N SER A 157 -21.76 19.43 25.29
CA SER A 157 -21.94 19.68 26.73
C SER A 157 -23.34 19.31 27.22
N ASN A 158 -24.38 19.59 26.43
CA ASN A 158 -25.76 19.26 26.78
C ASN A 158 -26.00 17.74 26.78
N HIS A 159 -25.30 17.00 25.92
CA HIS A 159 -25.36 15.53 25.86
C HIS A 159 -24.52 14.84 26.93
N LEU A 160 -23.52 15.52 27.51
CA LEU A 160 -22.69 14.97 28.57
C LEU A 160 -23.32 15.20 29.97
N TYR A 161 -23.76 16.43 30.26
CA TYR A 161 -24.19 16.86 31.60
C TYR A 161 -25.38 17.84 31.62
N GLY A 162 -26.16 17.95 30.53
CA GLY A 162 -27.33 18.85 30.48
C GLY A 162 -28.50 18.44 31.38
N VAL A 163 -29.16 19.43 32.02
CA VAL A 163 -30.32 19.23 32.89
C VAL A 163 -31.55 18.89 32.05
N GLY A 164 -32.01 17.62 32.08
CA GLY A 164 -33.30 17.22 31.49
C GLY A 164 -33.32 15.92 30.69
N GLN A 165 -32.21 15.19 30.53
CA GLN A 165 -32.25 13.88 29.89
C GLN A 165 -32.55 12.76 30.89
N THR A 166 -33.65 12.06 30.62
CA THR A 166 -34.00 10.75 31.17
C THR A 166 -32.89 9.72 30.86
N LEU A 167 -32.84 8.65 31.65
CA LEU A 167 -31.83 7.57 31.65
C LEU A 167 -31.48 6.88 30.31
N ASP A 168 -32.08 7.26 29.17
CA ASP A 168 -31.94 6.59 27.86
C ASP A 168 -30.93 7.24 26.89
N GLY A 169 -30.38 8.43 27.18
CA GLY A 169 -29.45 9.16 26.30
C GLY A 169 -27.97 8.76 26.43
N LYS A 170 -27.63 7.46 26.47
CA LYS A 170 -26.25 7.01 26.74
C LYS A 170 -25.31 7.23 25.53
N LEU A 171 -24.47 8.28 25.57
CA LEU A 171 -23.34 8.42 24.65
C LEU A 171 -22.29 7.34 24.92
N GLU A 172 -22.38 6.23 24.18
CA GLU A 172 -21.40 5.14 24.19
C GLU A 172 -19.99 5.62 23.79
N PHE A 173 -18.98 4.88 24.23
CA PHE A 173 -17.57 5.21 23.97
C PHE A 173 -17.26 5.38 22.48
N LYS A 174 -17.85 4.54 21.60
CA LYS A 174 -17.70 4.65 20.14
C LYS A 174 -18.19 5.98 19.56
N HIS A 175 -19.26 6.53 20.13
CA HIS A 175 -19.81 7.82 19.73
C HIS A 175 -18.93 8.95 20.26
N ARG A 176 -18.43 8.86 21.49
CA ARG A 176 -17.45 9.82 22.05
C ARG A 176 -16.16 9.88 21.22
N LEU A 177 -15.64 8.74 20.77
CA LEU A 177 -14.50 8.66 19.85
C LEU A 177 -14.80 9.32 18.49
N SER A 178 -16.00 9.12 17.96
CA SER A 178 -16.41 9.73 16.68
C SER A 178 -16.57 11.25 16.79
N ILE A 179 -17.11 11.73 17.92
CA ILE A 179 -17.21 13.15 18.26
C ILE A 179 -15.81 13.77 18.41
N ALA A 180 -14.92 13.12 19.17
CA ALA A 180 -13.54 13.55 19.33
C ALA A 180 -12.81 13.67 17.99
N LEU A 181 -12.93 12.64 17.14
CA LEU A 181 -12.30 12.63 15.82
C LEU A 181 -12.86 13.73 14.90
N GLY A 182 -14.17 13.95 14.92
CA GLY A 182 -14.81 15.03 14.15
C GLY A 182 -14.28 16.40 14.55
N ALA A 183 -14.29 16.70 15.85
CA ALA A 183 -13.75 17.95 16.38
C ALA A 183 -12.26 18.14 16.07
N ALA A 184 -11.46 17.06 16.17
CA ALA A 184 -10.04 17.09 15.82
C ALA A 184 -9.81 17.43 14.33
N LYS A 185 -10.61 16.86 13.43
CA LYS A 185 -10.56 17.16 11.99
C LYS A 185 -10.91 18.62 11.70
N GLY A 186 -11.89 19.18 12.41
CA GLY A 186 -12.25 20.60 12.32
C GLY A 186 -11.09 21.52 12.69
N LEU A 187 -10.46 21.30 13.86
CA LEU A 187 -9.30 22.07 14.30
C LEU A 187 -8.08 21.90 13.38
N ALA A 188 -7.78 20.68 12.94
CA ALA A 188 -6.68 20.42 12.01
C ALA A 188 -6.87 21.17 10.68
N HIS A 189 -8.10 21.29 10.20
CA HIS A 189 -8.42 22.06 9.00
C HIS A 189 -8.16 23.56 9.19
N LEU A 190 -8.54 24.13 10.34
CA LEU A 190 -8.25 25.53 10.69
C LEU A 190 -6.74 25.81 10.75
N HIS A 191 -5.98 24.91 11.38
CA HIS A 191 -4.52 25.03 11.49
C HIS A 191 -3.79 24.86 10.14
N SER A 192 -4.46 24.27 9.14
CA SER A 192 -3.92 24.07 7.78
C SER A 192 -4.15 25.25 6.83
N GLN A 193 -4.95 26.25 7.22
CA GLN A 193 -5.23 27.42 6.38
C GLN A 193 -3.97 28.27 6.14
N THR A 194 -3.98 29.05 5.06
CA THR A 194 -2.92 30.03 4.74
C THR A 194 -3.55 31.41 4.53
N PRO A 195 -3.45 32.35 5.49
CA PRO A 195 -2.74 32.25 6.78
C PRO A 195 -3.39 31.25 7.76
N ARG A 196 -2.62 30.76 8.74
CA ARG A 196 -3.12 29.76 9.70
C ARG A 196 -4.16 30.39 10.62
N LEU A 197 -5.27 29.69 10.86
CA LEU A 197 -6.35 30.16 11.74
C LEU A 197 -6.33 29.39 13.06
N VAL A 198 -6.12 30.09 14.17
CA VAL A 198 -6.22 29.54 15.54
C VAL A 198 -7.64 29.78 16.06
N HIS A 199 -8.24 28.78 16.69
CA HIS A 199 -9.62 28.84 17.17
C HIS A 199 -9.80 29.79 18.36
N LYS A 200 -8.87 29.79 19.34
CA LYS A 200 -8.79 30.71 20.51
C LYS A 200 -9.93 30.63 21.55
N ASN A 201 -10.97 29.84 21.27
CA ASN A 201 -12.14 29.63 22.13
C ASN A 201 -12.68 28.20 22.02
N PHE A 202 -11.79 27.21 21.86
CA PHE A 202 -12.24 25.81 21.70
C PHE A 202 -12.68 25.26 23.06
N LYS A 203 -13.91 24.76 23.15
CA LYS A 203 -14.49 24.16 24.36
C LYS A 203 -15.65 23.25 24.01
N THR A 204 -16.05 22.40 24.95
CA THR A 204 -17.11 21.39 24.76
C THR A 204 -18.46 22.01 24.36
N ALA A 205 -18.79 23.21 24.88
CA ALA A 205 -19.99 23.95 24.48
C ALA A 205 -19.97 24.44 23.03
N ASN A 206 -18.79 24.57 22.42
CA ASN A 206 -18.61 25.01 21.03
C ASN A 206 -18.46 23.84 20.06
N VAL A 207 -18.54 22.59 20.53
CA VAL A 207 -18.65 21.41 19.66
C VAL A 207 -20.13 21.04 19.59
N LEU A 208 -20.73 21.24 18.43
CA LEU A 208 -22.14 20.89 18.16
C LEU A 208 -22.22 19.53 17.48
N VAL A 209 -23.34 18.85 17.61
CA VAL A 209 -23.60 17.57 16.91
C VAL A 209 -24.89 17.68 16.09
N ASP A 210 -24.88 17.15 14.87
CA ASP A 210 -26.08 17.09 14.03
C ASP A 210 -26.94 15.85 14.33
N GLU A 211 -27.97 15.60 13.52
CA GLU A 211 -28.89 14.45 13.68
C GLU A 211 -28.18 13.10 13.53
N ASN A 212 -27.03 13.07 12.85
CA ASN A 212 -26.21 11.88 12.64
C ASN A 212 -25.07 11.77 13.66
N PHE A 213 -25.09 12.59 14.72
CA PHE A 213 -24.01 12.70 15.72
C PHE A 213 -22.64 13.06 15.12
N ILE A 214 -22.62 13.79 14.00
CA ILE A 214 -21.38 14.31 13.41
C ILE A 214 -21.01 15.59 14.16
N ALA A 215 -19.83 15.61 14.77
CA ALA A 215 -19.34 16.78 15.48
C ALA A 215 -18.94 17.91 14.51
N LYS A 216 -19.40 19.13 14.79
CA LYS A 216 -19.04 20.37 14.10
C LYS A 216 -18.54 21.41 15.11
N VAL A 217 -17.35 21.93 14.88
CA VAL A 217 -16.77 22.99 15.73
C VAL A 217 -17.35 24.34 15.30
N ALA A 218 -18.01 25.01 16.23
CA ALA A 218 -18.54 26.35 16.09
C ALA A 218 -17.57 27.41 16.63
N ASP A 219 -17.79 28.67 16.27
CA ASP A 219 -17.14 29.83 16.89
C ASP A 219 -15.64 30.01 16.61
N ALA A 220 -15.17 29.40 15.53
CA ALA A 220 -13.80 29.57 15.04
C ALA A 220 -13.52 31.04 14.67
N GLY A 221 -12.45 31.60 15.24
CA GLY A 221 -12.00 32.96 14.92
C GLY A 221 -12.85 34.09 15.53
N LEU A 222 -13.96 33.78 16.23
CA LEU A 222 -14.87 34.82 16.73
C LEU A 222 -14.23 35.84 17.69
N ARG A 223 -13.16 35.44 18.37
CA ARG A 223 -12.43 36.29 19.33
C ARG A 223 -11.66 37.43 18.65
N ASN A 224 -11.43 37.35 17.33
CA ASN A 224 -10.84 38.44 16.55
C ASN A 224 -11.81 39.64 16.42
N PHE A 225 -13.14 39.40 16.42
CA PHE A 225 -14.15 40.45 16.29
C PHE A 225 -14.38 41.28 17.56
N LEU A 226 -13.93 40.81 18.72
CA LEU A 226 -14.21 41.42 20.02
C LEU A 226 -13.22 42.54 20.40
N GLY A 227 -12.15 42.75 19.63
CA GLY A 227 -11.09 43.69 19.98
C GLY A 227 -10.45 43.36 21.34
N ARG A 228 -9.50 44.18 21.82
CA ARG A 228 -8.87 44.02 23.15
C ARG A 228 -9.81 44.35 24.33
N VAL A 229 -11.13 44.23 24.15
CA VAL A 229 -12.11 44.59 25.17
C VAL A 229 -12.66 43.29 25.78
N ASP A 230 -12.08 42.91 26.92
CA ASP A 230 -12.66 41.91 27.82
C ASP A 230 -13.99 42.47 28.37
N ILE A 231 -15.11 42.21 27.68
CA ILE A 231 -16.43 42.48 28.25
C ILE A 231 -16.68 41.41 29.32
N ALA A 232 -16.76 41.86 30.57
CA ALA A 232 -16.99 41.05 31.76
C ALA A 232 -18.33 40.28 31.64
N GLY A 233 -18.23 38.98 31.35
CA GLY A 233 -19.32 38.05 31.61
C GLY A 233 -19.52 37.83 33.12
N PRO A 234 -20.64 37.22 33.55
CA PRO A 234 -20.85 36.85 34.95
C PRO A 234 -19.67 36.00 35.48
N SER A 235 -19.23 36.24 36.71
CA SER A 235 -17.98 35.71 37.30
C SER A 235 -17.83 34.18 37.23
N THR A 236 -18.94 33.44 37.17
CA THR A 236 -18.98 31.98 37.03
C THR A 236 -18.67 31.48 35.61
N GLN A 237 -18.98 32.24 34.54
CA GLN A 237 -18.63 31.84 33.17
C GLN A 237 -17.18 32.16 32.81
N VAL A 238 -16.61 33.21 33.42
CA VAL A 238 -15.20 33.59 33.23
C VAL A 238 -14.26 32.52 33.79
N THR A 239 -14.57 32.00 34.98
CA THR A 239 -13.81 30.92 35.63
C THR A 239 -13.92 29.59 34.89
N ALA A 240 -15.08 29.25 34.31
CA ALA A 240 -15.24 28.05 33.49
C ALA A 240 -14.52 28.12 32.13
N ASP A 241 -14.45 29.29 31.51
CA ASP A 241 -13.71 29.47 30.25
C ASP A 241 -12.19 29.53 30.44
N GLU A 242 -11.71 29.90 31.64
CA GLU A 242 -10.28 29.91 31.98
C GLU A 242 -9.66 28.51 32.06
N ILE A 243 -10.44 27.47 32.37
CA ILE A 243 -9.90 26.11 32.53
C ILE A 243 -9.49 25.47 31.20
N PHE A 244 -10.11 25.88 30.09
CA PHE A 244 -9.72 25.48 28.74
C PHE A 244 -8.48 26.24 28.25
N LEU A 245 -8.06 27.33 28.91
CA LEU A 245 -6.90 28.09 28.50
C LEU A 245 -5.61 27.38 28.90
N ALA A 246 -4.74 27.18 27.91
CA ALA A 246 -3.41 26.65 28.14
C ALA A 246 -2.61 27.53 29.12
N PRO A 247 -1.70 26.95 29.93
CA PRO A 247 -0.89 27.70 30.90
C PRO A 247 -0.22 28.94 30.29
N GLU A 248 0.37 28.81 29.09
CA GLU A 248 1.05 29.91 28.40
C GLU A 248 0.08 31.02 27.92
N VAL A 249 -1.17 30.69 27.65
CA VAL A 249 -2.21 31.68 27.30
C VAL A 249 -2.69 32.40 28.55
N ARG A 250 -2.81 31.70 29.68
CA ARG A 250 -3.18 32.31 30.97
C ARG A 250 -2.11 33.30 31.43
N GLU A 251 -0.85 32.93 31.30
CA GLU A 251 0.29 33.72 31.75
C GLU A 251 0.69 34.83 30.77
N PHE A 252 0.82 34.53 29.47
CA PHE A 252 1.38 35.45 28.47
C PHE A 252 0.37 35.97 27.44
N ARG A 253 -0.89 35.50 27.48
CA ARG A 253 -1.96 35.84 26.50
C ARG A 253 -1.56 35.55 25.04
N GLN A 254 -0.63 34.63 24.81
CA GLN A 254 -0.14 34.24 23.48
C GLN A 254 -0.89 33.01 22.96
N PHE A 255 -1.79 33.21 22.00
CA PHE A 255 -2.51 32.12 21.33
C PHE A 255 -1.67 31.51 20.21
N SER A 256 -1.63 30.18 20.18
CA SER A 256 -0.97 29.36 19.15
C SER A 256 -1.82 28.13 18.82
N GLU A 257 -1.47 27.40 17.76
CA GLU A 257 -2.08 26.10 17.48
C GLU A 257 -1.98 25.12 18.67
N LYS A 258 -0.93 25.22 19.48
CA LYS A 258 -0.70 24.38 20.67
C LYS A 258 -1.63 24.72 21.82
N SER A 259 -2.13 25.96 21.85
CA SER A 259 -3.15 26.36 22.82
C SER A 259 -4.53 25.77 22.50
N ASP A 260 -4.87 25.61 21.21
CA ASP A 260 -6.07 24.86 20.80
C ASP A 260 -5.91 23.35 21.11
N VAL A 261 -4.70 22.79 20.97
CA VAL A 261 -4.42 21.37 21.33
C VAL A 261 -4.63 21.13 22.83
N PHE A 262 -4.22 22.08 23.68
CA PHE A 262 -4.50 21.99 25.13
C PHE A 262 -6.00 22.02 25.41
N SER A 263 -6.70 22.98 24.80
CA SER A 263 -8.16 23.10 24.91
C SER A 263 -8.87 21.80 24.44
N PHE A 264 -8.33 21.18 23.40
CA PHE A 264 -8.78 19.88 22.90
C PHE A 264 -8.52 18.74 23.89
N GLY A 265 -7.39 18.76 24.61
CA GLY A 265 -7.10 17.81 25.68
C GLY A 265 -8.11 17.90 26.84
N VAL A 266 -8.50 19.11 27.25
CA VAL A 266 -9.55 19.32 28.26
C VAL A 266 -10.90 18.79 27.75
N PHE A 267 -11.22 18.98 26.47
CA PHE A 267 -12.40 18.38 25.84
C PHE A 267 -12.38 16.85 25.82
N LEU A 268 -11.22 16.21 25.59
CA LEU A 268 -11.08 14.75 25.71
C LEU A 268 -11.29 14.29 27.16
N LEU A 269 -10.85 15.08 28.14
CA LEU A 269 -11.07 14.80 29.56
C LEU A 269 -12.56 14.84 29.91
N GLU A 270 -13.31 15.85 29.46
CA GLU A 270 -14.76 15.90 29.68
C GLU A 270 -15.51 14.77 28.95
N LEU A 271 -15.05 14.36 27.76
CA LEU A 271 -15.58 13.16 27.09
C LEU A 271 -15.27 11.88 27.86
N LEU A 272 -14.14 11.79 28.55
CA LEU A 272 -13.79 10.63 29.37
C LEU A 272 -14.64 10.57 30.65
N THR A 273 -14.76 11.70 31.36
CA THR A 273 -15.40 11.77 32.68
C THR A 273 -16.91 11.93 32.63
N GLY A 274 -17.43 12.51 31.53
CA GLY A 274 -18.82 12.92 31.43
C GLY A 274 -19.21 14.05 32.39
N LYS A 275 -18.23 14.75 32.95
CA LYS A 275 -18.38 15.86 33.92
C LYS A 275 -17.72 17.12 33.37
N GLU A 276 -18.15 18.28 33.87
CA GLU A 276 -17.50 19.56 33.55
C GLU A 276 -16.11 19.63 34.18
N ALA A 277 -15.11 20.16 33.46
CA ALA A 277 -13.72 20.21 33.90
C ALA A 277 -13.49 21.03 35.19
N THR A 278 -14.43 21.92 35.52
CA THR A 278 -14.43 22.75 36.74
C THR A 278 -14.86 22.00 37.99
N GLU A 279 -15.49 20.82 37.86
CA GLU A 279 -15.87 20.01 39.03
C GLU A 279 -14.62 19.50 39.77
N PRO A 280 -14.65 19.42 41.12
CA PRO A 280 -13.54 18.87 41.88
C PRO A 280 -13.37 17.37 41.64
N SER A 281 -12.12 16.91 41.63
CA SER A 281 -11.83 15.47 41.52
C SER A 281 -12.41 14.69 42.71
N PRO A 282 -12.77 13.39 42.56
CA PRO A 282 -13.37 12.59 43.64
C PRO A 282 -12.46 12.41 44.88
N GLU A 283 -11.14 12.57 44.72
CA GLU A 283 -10.13 12.24 45.74
C GLU A 283 -9.40 13.48 46.32
N THR A 284 -9.45 14.63 45.63
CA THR A 284 -8.76 15.87 46.03
C THR A 284 -9.59 17.11 45.71
N SER A 285 -9.47 18.17 46.51
CA SER A 285 -10.11 19.47 46.30
C SER A 285 -9.54 20.28 45.12
N GLN A 286 -8.80 19.63 44.20
CA GLN A 286 -8.24 20.21 42.98
C GLN A 286 -9.23 20.03 41.82
N ASN A 287 -9.18 20.94 40.83
CA ASN A 287 -9.95 20.80 39.60
C ASN A 287 -9.43 19.60 38.76
N LEU A 288 -10.27 19.07 37.86
CA LEU A 288 -9.94 17.86 37.10
C LEU A 288 -8.67 18.01 36.25
N VAL A 289 -8.41 19.19 35.69
CA VAL A 289 -7.23 19.44 34.84
C VAL A 289 -5.94 19.42 35.66
N GLU A 290 -5.92 20.10 36.83
CA GLU A 290 -4.79 20.09 37.75
C GLU A 290 -4.54 18.69 38.32
N TRP A 291 -5.60 17.96 38.65
CA TRP A 291 -5.47 16.59 39.11
C TRP A 291 -4.83 15.69 38.04
N VAL A 292 -5.27 15.79 36.79
CA VAL A 292 -4.70 15.03 35.66
C VAL A 292 -3.24 15.41 35.43
N GLN A 293 -2.88 16.69 35.54
CA GLN A 293 -1.50 17.16 35.39
C GLN A 293 -0.58 16.71 36.54
N ASN A 294 -1.13 16.51 37.74
CA ASN A 294 -0.38 16.09 38.93
C ASN A 294 -0.30 14.56 39.12
N THR A 295 -1.11 13.78 38.40
CA THR A 295 -1.19 12.32 38.57
C THR A 295 -0.12 11.60 37.75
N GLN A 296 0.81 10.91 38.42
CA GLN A 296 1.89 10.16 37.77
C GLN A 296 1.55 8.68 37.46
N ASP A 297 0.51 8.13 38.10
CA ASP A 297 0.15 6.70 38.01
C ASP A 297 -1.17 6.47 37.26
N TYR A 298 -1.10 5.69 36.17
CA TYR A 298 -2.24 5.33 35.31
C TYR A 298 -3.36 4.53 36.03
N THR A 299 -3.08 3.96 37.21
CA THR A 299 -4.03 3.12 37.97
C THR A 299 -5.20 3.90 38.54
N ASN A 300 -5.05 5.21 38.77
CA ASN A 300 -6.08 6.05 39.39
C ASN A 300 -7.13 6.57 38.39
N PHE A 301 -6.90 6.41 37.08
CA PHE A 301 -7.84 6.90 36.06
C PHE A 301 -9.14 6.09 35.99
N SER A 302 -9.21 4.92 36.65
CA SER A 302 -10.42 4.10 36.74
C SER A 302 -11.58 4.76 37.49
N SER A 303 -11.28 5.65 38.43
CA SER A 303 -12.29 6.37 39.23
C SER A 303 -12.92 7.54 38.48
N ILE A 304 -12.26 8.06 37.44
CA ILE A 304 -12.71 9.23 36.68
C ILE A 304 -13.43 8.87 35.38
N VAL A 305 -13.33 7.62 34.89
CA VAL A 305 -14.09 7.20 33.71
C VAL A 305 -15.59 7.28 34.02
N ASP A 306 -16.36 7.87 33.10
CA ASP A 306 -17.80 7.99 33.24
C ASP A 306 -18.45 6.63 33.51
N GLN A 307 -19.02 6.47 34.70
CA GLN A 307 -19.65 5.22 35.14
C GLN A 307 -20.78 4.78 34.18
N ARG A 308 -21.40 5.73 33.47
CA ARG A 308 -22.43 5.44 32.47
C ARG A 308 -21.89 4.62 31.29
N LEU A 309 -20.59 4.68 30.98
CA LEU A 309 -19.98 3.87 29.90
C LEU A 309 -20.01 2.36 30.21
N GLY A 310 -20.01 1.97 31.49
CA GLY A 310 -20.10 0.56 31.89
C GLY A 310 -19.01 -0.31 31.25
N SER A 311 -19.41 -1.41 30.61
CA SER A 311 -18.52 -2.36 29.94
C SER A 311 -18.41 -2.17 28.41
N SER A 312 -18.88 -1.04 27.87
CA SER A 312 -19.02 -0.82 26.43
C SER A 312 -17.72 -0.38 25.73
N PHE A 313 -16.55 -0.69 26.31
CA PHE A 313 -15.26 -0.29 25.76
C PHE A 313 -14.18 -1.37 25.97
N THR A 314 -13.23 -1.45 25.04
CA THR A 314 -12.04 -2.30 25.22
C THR A 314 -11.01 -1.64 26.12
N ALA A 315 -10.28 -2.48 26.86
CA ALA A 315 -9.26 -2.05 27.79
C ALA A 315 -8.14 -1.26 27.10
N GLU A 316 -7.67 -1.79 25.97
CA GLU A 316 -6.62 -1.17 25.16
C GLU A 316 -7.09 0.14 24.49
N GLY A 317 -8.33 0.19 24.00
CA GLY A 317 -8.89 1.40 23.39
C GLY A 317 -9.01 2.55 24.38
N MET A 318 -9.41 2.26 25.62
CA MET A 318 -9.51 3.25 26.69
C MET A 318 -8.13 3.75 27.16
N GLU A 319 -7.16 2.85 27.31
CA GLU A 319 -5.80 3.21 27.70
C GLU A 319 -5.14 4.15 26.68
N GLU A 320 -5.25 3.83 25.39
CA GLU A 320 -4.72 4.67 24.31
C GLU A 320 -5.44 6.04 24.24
N PHE A 321 -6.75 6.08 24.52
CA PHE A 321 -7.50 7.34 24.59
C PHE A 321 -7.04 8.23 25.75
N ILE A 322 -6.77 7.66 26.92
CA ILE A 322 -6.23 8.38 28.08
C ILE A 322 -4.82 8.91 27.78
N GLN A 323 -3.96 8.09 27.17
CA GLN A 323 -2.60 8.51 26.80
C GLN A 323 -2.60 9.71 25.84
N LEU A 324 -3.49 9.70 24.85
CA LEU A 324 -3.63 10.82 23.92
C LEU A 324 -4.13 12.09 24.62
N MET A 325 -5.10 11.96 25.53
CA MET A 325 -5.59 13.07 26.35
C MET A 325 -4.47 13.70 27.19
N LEU A 326 -3.65 12.87 27.86
CA LEU A 326 -2.49 13.32 28.64
C LEU A 326 -1.46 14.09 27.79
N GLN A 327 -1.15 13.60 26.58
CA GLN A 327 -0.26 14.30 25.65
C GLN A 327 -0.80 15.67 25.23
N CYS A 328 -2.12 15.81 25.09
CA CYS A 328 -2.76 17.08 24.74
C CYS A 328 -2.75 18.09 25.89
N VAL A 329 -2.91 17.67 27.15
CA VAL A 329 -2.94 18.55 28.34
C VAL A 329 -1.55 18.80 28.97
N GLU A 330 -0.48 18.34 28.32
CA GLU A 330 0.90 18.55 28.77
C GLU A 330 1.20 20.05 29.01
N PRO A 331 1.78 20.45 30.16
CA PRO A 331 2.00 21.86 30.46
C PRO A 331 2.89 22.58 29.44
N SER A 332 3.89 21.90 28.87
CA SER A 332 4.79 22.45 27.85
C SER A 332 4.17 22.38 26.45
N SER A 333 4.02 23.53 25.79
CA SER A 333 3.47 23.64 24.42
C SER A 333 4.30 22.88 23.36
N ASP A 334 5.62 22.75 23.55
CA ASP A 334 6.52 22.05 22.63
C ASP A 334 6.29 20.54 22.60
N ARG A 335 5.87 19.97 23.73
CA ARG A 335 5.62 18.53 23.89
C ARG A 335 4.22 18.12 23.45
N ARG A 336 3.28 19.06 23.37
CA ARG A 336 1.92 18.78 22.87
C ARG A 336 1.99 18.36 21.40
N PRO A 337 1.16 17.39 20.95
CA PRO A 337 1.12 17.01 19.54
C PRO A 337 0.56 18.12 18.64
N VAL A 338 0.66 17.95 17.33
CA VAL A 338 -0.09 18.77 16.35
C VAL A 338 -1.45 18.12 16.08
N MET A 339 -2.48 18.91 15.74
CA MET A 339 -3.84 18.36 15.54
C MET A 339 -3.92 17.28 14.44
N SER A 340 -3.05 17.31 13.43
CA SER A 340 -2.98 16.24 12.42
C SER A 340 -2.55 14.88 13.00
N TYR A 341 -1.67 14.89 14.00
CA TYR A 341 -1.29 13.68 14.74
C TYR A 341 -2.43 13.19 15.62
N VAL A 342 -3.11 14.12 16.31
CA VAL A 342 -4.29 13.81 17.14
C VAL A 342 -5.40 13.15 16.31
N VAL A 343 -5.65 13.64 15.09
CA VAL A 343 -6.61 13.03 14.15
C VAL A 343 -6.20 11.61 13.77
N MET A 344 -4.93 11.40 13.41
CA MET A 344 -4.41 10.07 13.06
C MET A 344 -4.57 9.09 14.22
N GLU A 345 -4.25 9.52 15.44
CA GLU A 345 -4.29 8.65 16.62
C GLU A 345 -5.71 8.32 17.06
N LEU A 346 -6.64 9.30 17.03
CA LEU A 346 -8.07 9.04 17.29
C LEU A 346 -8.70 8.11 16.25
N ASP A 347 -8.33 8.22 14.98
CA ASP A 347 -8.83 7.32 13.94
C ASP A 347 -8.31 5.89 14.15
N ARG A 348 -7.03 5.75 14.52
CA ARG A 348 -6.41 4.47 14.90
C ARG A 348 -7.13 3.82 16.08
N ILE A 349 -7.38 4.57 17.16
CA ILE A 349 -8.08 4.08 18.36
C ILE A 349 -9.50 3.63 18.00
N ARG A 350 -10.22 4.43 17.21
CA ARG A 350 -11.59 4.13 16.77
C ARG A 350 -11.68 2.89 15.87
N GLU A 351 -10.76 2.73 14.91
CA GLU A 351 -10.72 1.53 14.07
C GLU A 351 -10.41 0.27 14.87
N LYS A 352 -9.48 0.36 15.82
CA LYS A 352 -9.12 -0.74 16.72
C LYS A 352 -10.32 -1.16 17.58
N GLU A 353 -11.01 -0.19 18.18
CA GLU A 353 -12.23 -0.41 18.97
C GLU A 353 -13.35 -1.07 18.13
N ARG A 354 -13.54 -0.60 16.88
CA ARG A 354 -14.53 -1.19 15.95
C ARG A 354 -14.19 -2.62 15.56
N ASN A 355 -12.93 -2.93 15.30
CA ASN A 355 -12.48 -4.25 14.88
C ASN A 355 -12.61 -5.28 16.01
N LEU A 356 -12.37 -4.87 17.26
CA LEU A 356 -12.50 -5.76 18.42
C LEU A 356 -13.96 -6.02 18.82
N THR A 357 -14.88 -5.11 18.47
CA THR A 357 -16.32 -5.23 18.78
C THR A 357 -17.16 -5.90 17.68
N THR A 358 -16.64 -6.06 16.45
CA THR A 358 -17.37 -6.64 15.30
C THR A 358 -17.09 -8.13 15.01
N VAL A 359 -16.19 -8.77 15.77
CA VAL A 359 -15.75 -10.17 15.51
C VAL A 359 -16.71 -11.25 16.07
N MET A 360 -17.84 -10.90 16.69
CA MET A 360 -18.72 -11.91 17.30
C MET A 360 -19.86 -12.39 16.38
N GLY A 361 -19.48 -13.25 15.44
CA GLY A 361 -20.36 -14.27 14.84
C GLY A 361 -19.67 -15.63 14.99
N GLU A 362 -20.09 -16.39 16.00
CA GLU A 362 -19.74 -17.80 16.30
C GLU A 362 -18.24 -18.14 16.51
N GLY A 363 -17.89 -18.35 17.79
CA GLY A 363 -16.61 -18.91 18.23
C GLY A 363 -15.90 -17.97 19.21
N THR A 364 -15.76 -18.38 20.46
CA THR A 364 -15.20 -17.58 21.57
C THR A 364 -13.66 -17.46 21.50
N PRO A 365 -13.12 -16.25 21.32
CA PRO A 365 -11.90 -15.83 21.99
C PRO A 365 -12.23 -14.81 23.09
N THR A 366 -11.60 -14.96 24.25
CA THR A 366 -11.75 -14.07 25.41
C THR A 366 -11.27 -12.65 25.11
N VAL A 367 -12.19 -11.73 24.83
CA VAL A 367 -11.92 -10.29 24.88
C VAL A 367 -11.87 -9.88 26.35
N THR A 368 -10.73 -9.38 26.81
CA THR A 368 -10.59 -8.77 28.13
C THR A 368 -11.38 -7.47 28.15
N LEU A 369 -12.61 -7.49 28.68
CA LEU A 369 -13.42 -6.28 28.85
C LEU A 369 -12.63 -5.22 29.64
N GLY A 370 -12.77 -3.93 29.30
CA GLY A 370 -12.07 -2.83 29.98
C GLY A 370 -12.23 -2.84 31.51
N SER A 371 -13.35 -3.37 32.01
CA SER A 371 -13.61 -3.56 33.44
C SER A 371 -12.65 -4.55 34.15
N GLN A 372 -11.98 -5.46 33.41
CA GLN A 372 -11.04 -6.46 33.94
C GLN A 372 -9.60 -5.91 34.07
N LEU A 373 -9.24 -4.86 33.32
CA LEU A 373 -7.92 -4.20 33.39
C LEU A 373 -7.57 -3.78 34.82
N PHE A 374 -8.57 -3.29 35.55
CA PHE A 374 -8.41 -2.75 36.90
C PHE A 374 -8.41 -3.82 38.00
N ARG A 375 -8.78 -5.08 37.68
CA ARG A 375 -8.60 -6.24 38.59
C ARG A 375 -7.24 -6.92 38.40
N ALA A 376 -6.75 -7.03 37.17
CA ALA A 376 -5.46 -7.66 36.87
C ALA A 376 -4.27 -6.85 37.44
N ALA A 377 -4.37 -5.52 37.47
CA ALA A 377 -3.37 -4.65 38.09
C ALA A 377 -3.21 -4.89 39.61
N ARG A 378 -4.30 -5.26 40.32
CA ARG A 378 -4.22 -5.67 41.74
C ARG A 378 -3.50 -7.01 41.93
N LEU A 379 -3.57 -7.94 40.95
CA LEU A 379 -2.87 -9.23 41.02
C LEU A 379 -1.36 -9.08 40.76
N ALA A 380 -0.96 -8.16 39.87
CA ALA A 380 0.45 -7.86 39.60
C ALA A 380 1.15 -7.19 40.79
N VAL A 381 0.43 -6.39 41.59
CA VAL A 381 0.92 -5.82 42.85
C VAL A 381 1.00 -6.86 43.97
N PHE A 382 0.11 -7.86 43.98
CA PHE A 382 0.13 -8.95 44.96
C PHE A 382 1.29 -9.94 44.73
N LEU A 383 1.88 -9.98 43.52
CA LEU A 383 2.99 -10.90 43.18
C LEU A 383 4.40 -10.32 43.32
N GLY A 384 4.57 -9.08 43.80
CA GLY A 384 5.83 -8.63 44.41
C GLY A 384 7.11 -8.78 43.58
N ILE A 385 7.07 -8.71 42.25
CA ILE A 385 8.29 -8.75 41.43
C ILE A 385 8.82 -7.32 41.23
N ARG A 386 9.58 -6.84 42.23
CA ARG A 386 10.40 -5.63 42.11
C ARG A 386 11.86 -6.05 41.93
N SER A 387 12.28 -6.43 40.72
CA SER A 387 13.70 -6.68 40.46
C SER A 387 14.43 -5.36 40.23
N LYS A 388 15.07 -4.87 41.29
CA LYS A 388 16.31 -4.10 41.18
C LYS A 388 17.31 -4.97 40.41
N LEU A 389 17.81 -4.52 39.25
CA LEU A 389 19.12 -4.95 38.80
C LEU A 389 19.95 -3.73 38.42
N ASN A 390 21.00 -3.58 39.23
CA ASN A 390 21.95 -2.49 39.22
C ASN A 390 22.87 -2.59 38.00
N ARG A 391 23.37 -1.44 37.55
CA ARG A 391 24.53 -1.34 36.67
C ARG A 391 25.72 -2.07 37.28
N SER A 392 26.55 -2.63 36.41
CA SER A 392 27.96 -3.06 36.61
C SER A 392 28.18 -4.55 36.82
N THR A 393 28.37 -5.28 35.70
CA THR A 393 29.35 -6.38 35.65
C THR A 393 29.97 -6.45 34.26
N VAL A 394 31.29 -6.28 34.24
CA VAL A 394 32.19 -6.45 33.10
C VAL A 394 32.28 -7.93 32.73
N PHE A 395 32.22 -8.25 31.44
CA PHE A 395 32.83 -9.48 30.90
C PHE A 395 33.80 -9.13 29.77
N TYR A 396 35.07 -9.40 30.04
CA TYR A 396 36.14 -9.54 29.06
C TYR A 396 35.93 -10.84 28.26
N GLY A 397 36.20 -10.81 26.95
CA GLY A 397 36.58 -12.01 26.19
C GLY A 397 35.81 -12.27 24.90
N ALA A 398 36.12 -11.53 23.83
CA ALA A 398 36.38 -12.00 22.46
C ALA A 398 36.20 -10.85 21.46
N LYS A 399 37.28 -10.47 20.77
CA LYS A 399 37.25 -9.53 19.64
C LYS A 399 36.49 -10.17 18.48
N VAL A 400 35.20 -9.87 18.34
CA VAL A 400 34.42 -10.14 17.12
C VAL A 400 33.88 -8.81 16.56
N SER A 401 34.38 -8.47 15.37
CA SER A 401 33.92 -7.49 14.39
C SER A 401 33.29 -6.17 14.86
N ILE A 402 34.12 -5.11 14.80
CA ILE A 402 33.78 -3.67 14.93
C ILE A 402 32.68 -3.20 13.95
N VAL A 403 32.42 -3.95 12.87
CA VAL A 403 31.36 -3.66 11.88
C VAL A 403 29.95 -4.00 12.39
N SER A 404 29.81 -5.02 13.25
CA SER A 404 28.50 -5.41 13.81
C SER A 404 28.02 -4.45 14.91
N LEU A 405 28.97 -3.89 15.68
CA LEU A 405 28.70 -2.96 16.79
C LEU A 405 28.34 -1.55 16.31
N THR A 406 28.89 -1.09 15.18
CA THR A 406 28.59 0.24 14.62
C THR A 406 27.23 0.30 13.92
N LEU A 407 26.80 -0.78 13.24
CA LEU A 407 25.44 -0.89 12.69
C LEU A 407 24.38 -1.12 13.76
N SER A 408 24.67 -1.97 14.77
CA SER A 408 23.79 -2.16 15.93
C SER A 408 23.50 -0.80 16.58
N HIS A 409 24.50 0.03 16.83
CA HIS A 409 24.28 1.32 17.48
C HIS A 409 23.39 2.30 16.67
N SER A 410 23.41 2.25 15.33
CA SER A 410 22.56 3.09 14.47
C SER A 410 21.13 2.54 14.36
N LEU A 411 20.96 1.21 14.34
CA LEU A 411 19.65 0.53 14.37
C LEU A 411 18.98 0.66 15.74
N THR A 412 19.73 0.49 16.83
CA THR A 412 19.24 0.67 18.20
C THR A 412 18.82 2.11 18.46
N CYS A 413 19.53 3.10 17.89
CA CYS A 413 19.12 4.51 17.93
C CYS A 413 17.82 4.77 17.14
N MET A 414 17.60 4.06 16.03
CA MET A 414 16.35 4.09 15.28
C MET A 414 15.20 3.44 16.06
N ILE A 415 15.44 2.31 16.73
CA ILE A 415 14.46 1.57 17.56
C ILE A 415 14.04 2.39 18.79
N LEU A 416 14.97 3.14 19.39
CA LEU A 416 14.71 4.01 20.56
C LEU A 416 13.82 5.23 20.26
N GLN A 417 13.51 5.51 18.98
CA GLN A 417 12.65 6.62 18.56
C GLN A 417 11.23 6.17 18.14
N LEU A 418 10.91 4.86 18.13
CA LEU A 418 9.60 4.33 17.70
C LEU A 418 8.71 3.96 18.89
N SER A 419 7.39 4.17 18.76
CA SER A 419 6.41 3.76 19.79
C SER A 419 6.38 2.23 19.97
N TRP A 420 6.18 1.74 21.19
CA TRP A 420 6.11 0.32 21.52
C TRP A 420 5.06 -0.47 20.71
N ALA A 421 3.94 0.17 20.33
CA ALA A 421 2.92 -0.41 19.45
C ALA A 421 3.44 -0.63 18.01
N THR A 422 4.27 0.28 17.51
CA THR A 422 4.89 0.15 16.19
C THR A 422 6.00 -0.90 16.22
N VAL A 423 6.75 -0.98 17.32
CA VAL A 423 7.80 -1.99 17.52
C VAL A 423 7.18 -3.39 17.60
N SER A 424 6.13 -3.59 18.40
CA SER A 424 5.46 -4.90 18.53
C SER A 424 4.86 -5.39 17.21
N ARG A 425 4.21 -4.52 16.42
CA ARG A 425 3.71 -4.87 15.09
C ARG A 425 4.83 -5.29 14.12
N ASN A 426 5.92 -4.53 14.07
CA ASN A 426 7.06 -4.88 13.21
C ASN A 426 7.80 -6.13 13.70
N LEU A 427 7.82 -6.41 15.01
CA LEU A 427 8.35 -7.66 15.54
C LEU A 427 7.49 -8.87 15.15
N LEU A 428 6.16 -8.73 15.16
CA LEU A 428 5.26 -9.78 14.69
C LEU A 428 5.44 -10.04 13.19
N LEU A 429 5.55 -8.98 12.38
CA LEU A 429 5.83 -9.11 10.94
C LEU A 429 7.24 -9.68 10.68
N ALA A 430 8.23 -9.34 11.50
CA ALA A 430 9.56 -9.92 11.45
C ALA A 430 9.55 -11.41 11.82
N TYR A 431 8.70 -11.83 12.76
CA TYR A 431 8.49 -13.24 13.06
C TYR A 431 7.90 -13.99 11.85
N GLN A 432 6.87 -13.43 11.22
CA GLN A 432 6.24 -14.03 10.05
C GLN A 432 7.18 -14.09 8.83
N SER A 433 8.10 -13.14 8.67
CA SER A 433 9.04 -13.14 7.56
C SER A 433 10.03 -14.32 7.60
N PHE A 434 10.30 -14.92 8.76
CA PHE A 434 11.09 -16.15 8.85
C PHE A 434 10.49 -17.31 8.06
N GLY A 435 9.16 -17.47 8.11
CA GLY A 435 8.47 -18.58 7.45
C GLY A 435 8.25 -18.39 5.94
N VAL A 436 8.51 -17.20 5.40
CA VAL A 436 8.23 -16.88 3.99
C VAL A 436 9.48 -16.44 3.24
N VAL A 437 10.28 -15.53 3.82
CA VAL A 437 11.35 -14.84 3.07
C VAL A 437 12.69 -15.54 3.18
N TYR A 438 13.03 -16.06 4.36
CA TYR A 438 14.41 -16.47 4.65
C TYR A 438 14.70 -17.95 4.45
N GLY A 439 13.72 -18.78 4.08
CA GLY A 439 13.95 -20.21 3.91
C GLY A 439 15.03 -20.52 2.86
N ASP A 440 14.95 -19.89 1.68
CA ASP A 440 15.92 -20.11 0.59
C ASP A 440 17.35 -19.76 1.03
N LEU A 441 17.52 -18.52 1.52
CA LEU A 441 18.80 -18.03 2.01
C LEU A 441 19.35 -18.89 3.17
N SER A 442 18.48 -19.39 4.05
CA SER A 442 18.87 -20.19 5.22
C SER A 442 19.29 -21.62 4.89
N THR A 443 18.87 -22.15 3.72
CA THR A 443 19.20 -23.52 3.29
C THR A 443 20.48 -23.59 2.45
N SER A 444 21.02 -22.45 2.02
CA SER A 444 22.26 -22.35 1.24
C SER A 444 23.50 -23.09 1.83
N PRO A 445 23.70 -23.20 3.16
CA PRO A 445 24.83 -23.97 3.71
C PRO A 445 24.85 -25.46 3.34
N LEU A 446 23.72 -26.02 2.88
CA LEU A 446 23.62 -27.41 2.43
C LEU A 446 24.45 -27.71 1.18
N TYR A 447 24.65 -26.71 0.30
CA TYR A 447 25.24 -26.93 -1.03
C TYR A 447 26.40 -26.01 -1.41
N VAL A 448 26.66 -24.91 -0.68
CA VAL A 448 27.69 -23.92 -1.04
C VAL A 448 29.10 -24.51 -1.09
N TYR A 449 29.58 -25.15 -0.02
CA TYR A 449 30.95 -25.67 0.01
C TYR A 449 31.18 -26.84 -0.97
N THR A 450 30.19 -27.73 -1.09
CA THR A 450 30.20 -28.80 -2.11
C THR A 450 30.37 -28.22 -3.52
N ASN A 451 29.72 -27.09 -3.83
CA ASN A 451 29.83 -26.44 -5.14
C ASN A 451 31.11 -25.60 -5.32
N ILE A 452 31.68 -25.04 -4.25
CA ILE A 452 32.97 -24.30 -4.32
C ILE A 452 34.10 -25.26 -4.69
N PHE A 453 34.14 -26.43 -4.06
CA PHE A 453 35.23 -27.40 -4.24
C PHE A 453 34.92 -28.49 -5.27
N ALA A 454 33.87 -28.32 -6.07
CA ALA A 454 33.54 -29.25 -7.16
C ALA A 454 34.61 -29.27 -8.27
N GLY A 455 34.75 -30.41 -8.94
CA GLY A 455 35.67 -30.57 -10.07
C GLY A 455 37.15 -30.44 -9.68
N ARG A 456 37.92 -29.66 -10.45
CA ARG A 456 39.39 -29.55 -10.31
C ARG A 456 39.86 -28.83 -9.05
N MET A 457 38.95 -28.21 -8.30
CA MET A 457 39.23 -27.62 -7.00
C MET A 457 39.49 -28.66 -5.91
N GLN A 458 39.10 -29.93 -6.12
CA GLN A 458 39.47 -31.04 -5.23
C GLN A 458 40.99 -31.23 -5.08
N ASN A 459 41.78 -30.76 -6.05
CA ASN A 459 43.24 -30.85 -6.00
C ASN A 459 43.90 -29.76 -5.14
N HIS A 460 43.13 -28.80 -4.60
CA HIS A 460 43.64 -27.63 -3.86
C HIS A 460 43.01 -27.52 -2.46
N GLN A 461 43.00 -28.61 -1.68
CA GLN A 461 42.35 -28.72 -0.37
C GLN A 461 43.27 -28.33 0.81
N THR A 462 44.04 -27.25 0.68
CA THR A 462 44.89 -26.77 1.77
C THR A 462 44.08 -25.92 2.76
N GLU A 463 44.46 -25.93 4.04
CA GLU A 463 43.86 -25.09 5.10
C GLU A 463 43.77 -23.61 4.67
N GLU A 464 44.81 -23.06 4.02
CA GLU A 464 44.79 -21.67 3.52
C GLU A 464 43.74 -21.41 2.44
N VAL A 465 43.46 -22.38 1.57
CA VAL A 465 42.45 -22.25 0.50
C VAL A 465 41.05 -22.27 1.10
N ILE A 466 40.81 -23.08 2.13
CA ILE A 466 39.53 -23.14 2.86
C ILE A 466 39.26 -21.83 3.61
N PHE A 467 40.29 -21.25 4.25
CA PHE A 467 40.20 -19.92 4.87
C PHE A 467 39.90 -18.85 3.82
N GLY A 468 40.55 -18.92 2.66
CA GLY A 468 40.27 -18.06 1.52
C GLY A 468 38.84 -18.15 0.99
N ALA A 469 38.31 -19.37 0.86
CA ALA A 469 36.94 -19.63 0.44
C ALA A 469 35.91 -19.05 1.44
N PHE A 470 36.12 -19.24 2.74
CA PHE A 470 35.27 -18.61 3.76
C PHE A 470 35.34 -17.08 3.70
N SER A 471 36.54 -16.50 3.54
CA SER A 471 36.70 -15.05 3.40
C SER A 471 35.89 -14.49 2.23
N LEU A 472 35.91 -15.19 1.08
CA LEU A 472 35.09 -14.87 -0.09
C LEU A 472 33.59 -14.92 0.23
N VAL A 473 33.11 -15.99 0.87
CA VAL A 473 31.70 -16.12 1.27
C VAL A 473 31.29 -14.99 2.22
N PHE A 474 32.08 -14.73 3.26
CA PHE A 474 31.82 -13.67 4.24
C PHE A 474 31.67 -12.29 3.58
N TRP A 475 32.65 -11.89 2.76
CA TRP A 475 32.62 -10.57 2.12
C TRP A 475 31.52 -10.46 1.07
N THR A 476 31.21 -11.53 0.35
CA THR A 476 30.12 -11.55 -0.64
C THR A 476 28.76 -11.39 0.04
N PHE A 477 28.55 -12.13 1.12
CA PHE A 477 27.32 -12.07 1.92
C PHE A 477 27.15 -10.72 2.63
N THR A 478 28.26 -10.09 3.05
CA THR A 478 28.27 -8.75 3.65
C THR A 478 27.99 -7.65 2.62
N LEU A 479 28.66 -7.67 1.47
CA LEU A 479 28.55 -6.60 0.48
C LEU A 479 27.20 -6.62 -0.23
N ILE A 480 26.70 -7.80 -0.59
CA ILE A 480 25.51 -7.91 -1.45
C ILE A 480 24.23 -7.96 -0.59
N PRO A 481 23.90 -9.04 0.14
CA PRO A 481 22.72 -9.05 1.01
C PRO A 481 22.64 -7.90 2.02
N LEU A 482 23.67 -7.72 2.85
CA LEU A 482 23.59 -6.75 3.95
C LEU A 482 23.72 -5.30 3.47
N ILE A 483 24.80 -4.95 2.75
CA ILE A 483 25.04 -3.55 2.35
C ILE A 483 24.18 -3.15 1.15
N LYS A 484 24.18 -3.91 0.05
CA LYS A 484 23.40 -3.54 -1.14
C LYS A 484 21.90 -3.65 -0.85
N TYR A 485 21.42 -4.82 -0.45
CA TYR A 485 19.98 -5.05 -0.37
C TYR A 485 19.35 -4.44 0.89
N VAL A 486 19.79 -4.85 2.07
CA VAL A 486 19.14 -4.45 3.32
C VAL A 486 19.22 -2.94 3.58
N CYS A 487 20.38 -2.33 3.31
CA CYS A 487 20.57 -0.89 3.53
C CYS A 487 20.05 -0.02 2.37
N ILE A 488 20.25 -0.42 1.10
CA ILE A 488 19.96 0.44 -0.06
C ILE A 488 18.70 0.00 -0.81
N VAL A 489 18.69 -1.21 -1.39
CA VAL A 489 17.63 -1.65 -2.32
C VAL A 489 16.26 -1.78 -1.64
N LEU A 490 16.18 -2.23 -0.38
CA LEU A 490 14.91 -2.30 0.36
C LEU A 490 14.24 -0.91 0.57
N SER A 491 14.98 0.20 0.35
CA SER A 491 14.41 1.55 0.39
C SER A 491 13.77 1.98 -0.94
N ALA A 492 13.94 1.19 -2.01
CA ALA A 492 13.37 1.45 -3.32
C ALA A 492 12.12 0.57 -3.52
N ASP A 493 11.10 0.82 -2.70
CA ASP A 493 9.80 0.17 -2.81
C ASP A 493 8.81 1.05 -3.61
N ASP A 494 7.85 0.41 -4.28
CA ASP A 494 6.71 1.06 -4.93
C ASP A 494 5.47 0.93 -4.03
N ASN A 495 5.38 1.80 -3.00
CA ASN A 495 4.37 1.75 -1.94
C ASN A 495 4.25 0.35 -1.28
N GLY A 496 5.37 -0.16 -0.76
CA GLY A 496 5.43 -1.47 -0.11
C GLY A 496 5.43 -2.66 -1.07
N GLU A 497 5.94 -2.51 -2.29
CA GLU A 497 6.26 -3.62 -3.22
C GLU A 497 7.70 -3.52 -3.66
N GLY A 498 8.38 -4.66 -3.81
CA GLY A 498 9.75 -4.71 -4.30
C GLY A 498 9.92 -5.76 -5.38
N GLY A 499 11.17 -5.98 -5.79
CA GLY A 499 11.54 -6.86 -6.90
C GLY A 499 11.86 -6.10 -8.18
N THR A 500 12.59 -6.77 -9.07
CA THR A 500 13.05 -6.22 -10.35
C THR A 500 11.92 -5.57 -11.16
N PHE A 501 10.73 -6.18 -11.17
CA PHE A 501 9.60 -5.70 -11.96
C PHE A 501 8.85 -4.55 -11.29
N ALA A 502 8.83 -4.42 -9.96
CA ALA A 502 8.24 -3.28 -9.25
C ALA A 502 8.99 -1.96 -9.51
N LEU A 503 10.31 -2.05 -9.76
CA LEU A 503 11.12 -0.90 -10.16
C LEU A 503 10.70 -0.33 -11.53
N TYR A 504 10.12 -1.15 -12.43
CA TYR A 504 9.77 -0.70 -13.77
C TYR A 504 8.54 0.23 -13.83
N PRO A 505 7.38 -0.07 -13.21
CA PRO A 505 6.28 0.87 -13.00
C PRO A 505 6.74 2.17 -12.34
N LEU A 506 7.59 2.07 -11.31
CA LEU A 506 8.12 3.23 -10.60
C LEU A 506 8.92 4.15 -11.55
N LEU A 507 9.77 3.58 -12.41
CA LEU A 507 10.48 4.30 -13.47
C LEU A 507 9.53 4.85 -14.55
N CYS A 508 8.52 4.08 -14.95
CA CYS A 508 7.52 4.50 -15.93
C CYS A 508 6.69 5.70 -15.45
N ARG A 509 6.41 5.78 -14.14
CA ARG A 509 5.70 6.88 -13.49
C ARG A 509 6.49 8.19 -13.55
N HIS A 510 7.76 8.14 -13.17
CA HIS A 510 8.60 9.33 -13.01
C HIS A 510 9.28 9.81 -14.31
N ALA A 511 9.34 8.96 -15.34
CA ALA A 511 10.08 9.26 -16.58
C ALA A 511 9.34 8.93 -17.89
N LYS A 512 8.01 8.74 -17.86
CA LYS A 512 7.15 8.51 -19.05
C LYS A 512 7.64 7.37 -19.97
N PHE A 513 8.20 6.31 -19.38
CA PHE A 513 8.78 5.19 -20.12
C PHE A 513 7.76 4.16 -20.66
N ASN A 514 6.48 4.30 -20.31
CA ASN A 514 5.43 3.40 -20.78
C ASN A 514 5.33 3.37 -22.32
N LEU A 515 5.37 2.16 -22.89
CA LEU A 515 5.29 1.91 -24.34
C LEU A 515 3.85 1.85 -24.86
N LEU A 516 2.86 1.70 -23.96
CA LEU A 516 1.43 1.80 -24.24
C LEU A 516 0.98 3.25 -24.04
N PRO A 517 0.54 3.96 -25.09
CA PRO A 517 0.09 5.35 -25.01
C PRO A 517 -1.37 5.39 -24.51
N ASN A 518 -1.57 4.97 -23.25
CA ASN A 518 -2.88 4.98 -22.59
C ASN A 518 -2.91 5.95 -21.39
N GLN A 519 -1.88 6.76 -21.16
CA GLN A 519 -1.87 7.73 -20.05
C GLN A 519 -2.71 8.97 -20.41
N GLN A 520 -3.75 9.24 -19.62
CA GLN A 520 -4.53 10.46 -19.66
C GLN A 520 -3.99 11.47 -18.64
N ALA A 521 -4.25 12.76 -18.85
CA ALA A 521 -3.85 13.80 -17.89
C ALA A 521 -4.42 13.53 -16.48
N ALA A 522 -5.67 13.06 -16.39
CA ALA A 522 -6.32 12.69 -15.13
C ALA A 522 -5.66 11.51 -14.38
N ASP A 523 -4.76 10.74 -15.02
CA ASP A 523 -3.99 9.70 -14.34
C ASP A 523 -2.76 10.26 -13.62
N GLU A 524 -2.22 11.41 -14.06
CA GLU A 524 -1.09 12.08 -13.40
C GLU A 524 -1.54 12.77 -12.09
N GLU A 525 -2.86 12.98 -11.91
CA GLU A 525 -3.46 13.66 -10.75
C GLU A 525 -3.82 12.73 -9.58
N LEU A 526 -3.72 11.40 -9.76
CA LEU A 526 -4.04 10.38 -8.75
C LEU A 526 -3.33 10.67 -7.41
N SER A 527 -4.06 10.58 -6.30
CA SER A 527 -3.51 10.76 -4.95
C SER A 527 -2.28 9.87 -4.68
N SER A 528 -2.28 8.64 -5.20
CA SER A 528 -1.17 7.68 -5.10
C SER A 528 0.08 8.08 -5.89
N TYR A 529 -0.01 9.02 -6.84
CA TYR A 529 1.15 9.65 -7.48
C TYR A 529 1.81 10.70 -6.58
N LYS A 530 1.06 11.31 -5.65
CA LYS A 530 1.53 12.40 -4.77
C LYS A 530 2.26 11.94 -3.50
N TYR A 531 2.37 10.63 -3.24
CA TYR A 531 3.03 10.07 -2.05
C TYR A 531 4.58 10.10 -2.10
N GLY A 532 5.17 10.74 -3.11
CA GLY A 532 6.61 11.04 -3.20
C GLY A 532 6.86 12.56 -3.10
N PRO A 533 8.11 13.02 -2.91
CA PRO A 533 8.42 14.45 -2.86
C PRO A 533 7.78 15.16 -4.05
N SER A 534 6.94 16.16 -3.75
CA SER A 534 6.10 16.85 -4.72
C SER A 534 6.92 17.27 -5.94
N THR A 535 6.49 16.85 -7.13
CA THR A 535 6.94 17.37 -8.42
C THR A 535 6.57 18.84 -8.53
N GLN A 536 7.32 19.71 -7.86
CA GLN A 536 7.50 21.06 -8.37
C GLN A 536 8.29 20.93 -9.68
N ALA A 537 7.77 21.57 -10.73
CA ALA A 537 8.36 21.58 -12.05
C ALA A 537 9.79 22.15 -12.00
N MET A 538 10.79 21.27 -11.89
CA MET A 538 12.21 21.63 -11.99
C MET A 538 12.92 20.80 -13.06
N ALA A 539 13.87 21.47 -13.70
CA ALA A 539 14.49 21.12 -14.97
C ALA A 539 14.77 19.63 -15.16
N SER A 540 14.06 19.02 -16.11
CA SER A 540 14.30 17.64 -16.58
C SER A 540 15.80 17.43 -16.86
N SER A 541 16.42 16.48 -16.16
CA SER A 541 17.82 16.13 -16.39
C SER A 541 18.07 15.85 -17.89
N PRO A 542 19.24 16.20 -18.44
CA PRO A 542 19.55 15.97 -19.86
C PRO A 542 19.41 14.49 -20.25
N LEU A 543 19.71 13.58 -19.32
CA LEU A 543 19.52 12.15 -19.48
C LEU A 543 18.04 11.76 -19.62
N LYS A 544 17.14 12.38 -18.84
CA LYS A 544 15.68 12.17 -18.95
C LYS A 544 15.17 12.56 -20.34
N ARG A 545 15.55 13.75 -20.83
CA ARG A 545 15.18 14.22 -22.19
C ARG A 545 15.70 13.30 -23.29
N PHE A 546 16.93 12.80 -23.16
CA PHE A 546 17.53 11.89 -24.12
C PHE A 546 16.78 10.54 -24.19
N LEU A 547 16.48 9.93 -23.04
CA LEU A 547 15.73 8.67 -22.96
C LEU A 547 14.28 8.80 -23.46
N GLU A 548 13.60 9.91 -23.12
CA GLU A 548 12.23 10.18 -23.60
C GLU A 548 12.17 10.29 -25.14
N LYS A 549 13.16 10.96 -25.74
CA LYS A 549 13.27 11.14 -27.20
C LYS A 549 13.48 9.82 -27.95
N HIS A 550 14.26 8.88 -27.39
CA HIS A 550 14.65 7.66 -28.10
C HIS A 550 13.76 6.44 -27.79
N LYS A 551 12.77 6.18 -28.67
CA LYS A 551 11.87 5.00 -28.61
C LYS A 551 12.61 3.65 -28.58
N ARG A 552 13.77 3.54 -29.24
CA ARG A 552 14.58 2.32 -29.25
C ARG A 552 15.12 1.99 -27.85
N LEU A 553 15.56 3.00 -27.11
CA LEU A 553 16.12 2.84 -25.76
C LEU A 553 15.04 2.44 -24.75
N ARG A 554 13.83 3.02 -24.84
CA ARG A 554 12.66 2.57 -24.07
C ARG A 554 12.30 1.11 -24.33
N THR A 555 12.38 0.69 -25.60
CA THR A 555 12.14 -0.71 -25.97
C THR A 555 13.25 -1.63 -25.44
N ALA A 556 14.51 -1.19 -25.48
CA ALA A 556 15.63 -1.93 -24.91
C ALA A 556 15.49 -2.08 -23.38
N LEU A 557 15.08 -1.02 -22.67
CA LEU A 557 14.80 -1.06 -21.24
C LEU A 557 13.70 -2.09 -20.91
N LEU A 558 12.60 -2.09 -21.67
CA LEU A 558 11.54 -3.09 -21.48
C LEU A 558 12.07 -4.51 -21.70
N ILE A 559 12.89 -4.74 -22.74
CA ILE A 559 13.48 -6.07 -23.00
C ILE A 559 14.35 -6.52 -21.83
N VAL A 560 15.18 -5.63 -21.27
CA VAL A 560 16.02 -5.93 -20.10
C VAL A 560 15.17 -6.29 -18.88
N VAL A 561 14.09 -5.55 -18.62
CA VAL A 561 13.15 -5.83 -17.53
C VAL A 561 12.42 -7.16 -17.73
N LEU A 562 11.94 -7.44 -18.95
CA LEU A 562 11.28 -8.70 -19.28
C LEU A 562 12.23 -9.89 -19.15
N PHE A 563 13.50 -9.71 -19.53
CA PHE A 563 14.54 -10.72 -19.35
C PHE A 563 14.80 -10.99 -17.86
N GLY A 564 14.93 -9.95 -17.04
CA GLY A 564 15.04 -10.08 -15.58
C GLY A 564 13.83 -10.81 -14.97
N ALA A 565 12.61 -10.42 -15.31
CA ALA A 565 11.39 -11.09 -14.85
C ALA A 565 11.32 -12.57 -15.28
N SER A 566 11.70 -12.87 -16.53
CA SER A 566 11.74 -14.24 -17.05
C SER A 566 12.81 -15.09 -16.36
N MET A 567 13.94 -14.48 -15.97
CA MET A 567 14.96 -15.14 -15.16
C MET A 567 14.47 -15.44 -13.75
N VAL A 568 13.72 -14.54 -13.10
CA VAL A 568 13.11 -14.84 -11.78
C VAL A 568 12.06 -15.94 -11.88
N ILE A 569 11.26 -15.99 -12.95
CA ILE A 569 10.34 -17.12 -13.19
C ILE A 569 11.13 -18.42 -13.33
N GLY A 570 12.26 -18.41 -14.04
CA GLY A 570 13.18 -19.55 -14.12
C GLY A 570 13.79 -19.94 -12.78
N ASP A 571 14.09 -18.96 -11.93
CA ASP A 571 14.55 -19.16 -10.55
C ASP A 571 13.50 -19.91 -9.71
N GLY A 572 12.22 -19.51 -9.83
CA GLY A 572 11.10 -20.20 -9.20
C GLY A 572 10.92 -21.66 -9.64
N VAL A 573 11.48 -22.06 -10.78
CA VAL A 573 11.53 -23.47 -11.21
C VAL A 573 12.73 -24.20 -10.56
N LEU A 574 13.87 -23.52 -10.43
CA LEU A 574 15.14 -24.10 -9.99
C LEU A 574 15.25 -24.23 -8.46
N THR A 575 14.76 -23.25 -7.68
CA THR A 575 14.87 -23.24 -6.21
C THR A 575 14.25 -24.48 -5.56
N PRO A 576 13.02 -24.92 -5.92
CA PRO A 576 12.46 -26.12 -5.30
C PRO A 576 13.22 -27.39 -5.71
N ALA A 577 13.72 -27.45 -6.95
CA ALA A 577 14.49 -28.59 -7.43
C ALA A 577 15.82 -28.74 -6.65
N ILE A 578 16.57 -27.66 -6.46
CA ILE A 578 17.86 -27.71 -5.76
C ILE A 578 17.69 -27.91 -4.25
N SER A 579 16.82 -27.13 -3.60
CA SER A 579 16.69 -27.16 -2.14
C SER A 579 16.20 -28.52 -1.63
N VAL A 580 15.15 -29.08 -2.24
CA VAL A 580 14.60 -30.39 -1.86
C VAL A 580 15.60 -31.50 -2.17
N LEU A 581 16.24 -31.49 -3.35
CA LEU A 581 17.21 -32.52 -3.71
C LEU A 581 18.46 -32.50 -2.82
N SER A 582 18.96 -31.32 -2.45
CA SER A 582 20.09 -31.15 -1.52
C SER A 582 19.75 -31.51 -0.07
N ALA A 583 18.50 -31.34 0.37
CA ALA A 583 18.08 -31.81 1.68
C ALA A 583 18.00 -33.35 1.70
N VAL A 584 17.36 -33.94 0.68
CA VAL A 584 17.17 -35.39 0.56
C VAL A 584 18.49 -36.13 0.31
N SER A 585 19.51 -35.50 -0.29
CA SER A 585 20.82 -36.13 -0.46
C SER A 585 21.51 -36.49 0.87
N GLY A 586 21.11 -35.90 2.00
CA GLY A 586 21.58 -36.33 3.33
C GLY A 586 21.24 -37.79 3.66
N LEU A 587 20.13 -38.32 3.14
CA LEU A 587 19.72 -39.71 3.32
C LEU A 587 20.65 -40.71 2.60
N GLN A 588 21.32 -40.27 1.53
CA GLN A 588 22.32 -41.09 0.83
C GLN A 588 23.52 -41.41 1.73
N GLU A 589 23.93 -40.46 2.59
CA GLU A 589 25.05 -40.65 3.51
C GLU A 589 24.68 -41.53 4.70
N ALA A 590 23.45 -41.40 5.21
CA ALA A 590 22.93 -42.25 6.28
C ALA A 590 23.01 -43.74 5.91
N ASN A 591 22.75 -44.06 4.62
CA ASN A 591 22.73 -45.43 4.14
C ASN A 591 24.12 -45.99 3.78
N ASN A 592 25.07 -45.13 3.39
CA ASN A 592 26.49 -45.51 3.20
C ASN A 592 27.12 -46.03 4.51
N LYS A 593 26.64 -45.56 5.67
CA LYS A 593 26.99 -46.10 7.00
C LYS A 593 26.31 -47.44 7.33
N LEU A 594 25.24 -47.83 6.63
CA LEU A 594 24.39 -48.98 7.00
C LEU A 594 24.51 -50.22 6.10
N THR A 595 24.63 -50.14 4.75
CA THR A 595 24.96 -51.32 3.90
C THR A 595 25.39 -50.96 2.46
N ARG A 596 26.50 -51.54 1.94
CA ARG A 596 27.12 -51.22 0.62
C ARG A 596 26.48 -51.83 -0.64
N VAL A 597 25.27 -52.40 -0.61
CA VAL A 597 24.82 -53.31 -1.71
C VAL A 597 23.94 -52.66 -2.80
N CYS A 598 23.50 -51.39 -2.73
CA CYS A 598 22.62 -50.84 -3.79
C CYS A 598 22.78 -49.34 -4.09
N PHE A 599 23.95 -48.93 -4.60
CA PHE A 599 24.21 -47.52 -4.95
C PHE A 599 23.36 -46.99 -6.13
N LEU A 600 23.02 -47.84 -7.12
CA LEU A 600 22.24 -47.41 -8.30
C LEU A 600 20.72 -47.41 -8.05
N PHE A 601 20.21 -48.33 -7.22
CA PHE A 601 18.78 -48.41 -6.87
C PHE A 601 18.36 -47.24 -5.96
N LEU A 602 19.26 -46.80 -5.08
CA LEU A 602 19.02 -45.72 -4.13
C LEU A 602 18.85 -44.34 -4.79
N VAL A 603 19.62 -44.03 -5.84
CA VAL A 603 19.53 -42.71 -6.53
C VAL A 603 18.16 -42.52 -7.19
N VAL A 604 17.59 -43.60 -7.74
CA VAL A 604 16.24 -43.55 -8.33
C VAL A 604 15.18 -43.36 -7.25
N GLU A 605 15.30 -44.05 -6.11
CA GLU A 605 14.40 -43.88 -4.97
C GLU A 605 14.47 -42.47 -4.34
N LEU A 606 15.67 -41.88 -4.25
CA LEU A 606 15.88 -40.53 -3.73
C LEU A 606 15.23 -39.46 -4.63
N VAL A 607 15.38 -39.59 -5.95
CA VAL A 607 14.73 -38.68 -6.91
C VAL A 607 13.21 -38.84 -6.85
N LEU A 608 12.70 -40.07 -6.71
CA LEU A 608 11.26 -40.31 -6.55
C LEU A 608 10.72 -39.69 -5.25
N LEU A 609 11.45 -39.81 -4.14
CA LEU A 609 11.10 -39.17 -2.87
C LEU A 609 11.06 -37.64 -3.00
N ALA A 610 12.07 -37.05 -3.65
CA ALA A 610 12.09 -35.62 -3.93
C ALA A 610 10.88 -35.19 -4.80
N CYS A 611 10.52 -35.97 -5.82
CA CYS A 611 9.32 -35.73 -6.64
C CYS A 611 8.03 -35.76 -5.81
N VAL A 612 7.87 -36.73 -4.90
CA VAL A 612 6.70 -36.81 -4.01
C VAL A 612 6.60 -35.57 -3.11
N ILE A 613 7.72 -35.14 -2.52
CA ILE A 613 7.79 -33.92 -1.71
C ILE A 613 7.41 -32.69 -2.54
N LEU A 614 7.92 -32.57 -3.77
CA LEU A 614 7.62 -31.47 -4.68
C LEU A 614 6.13 -31.43 -5.08
N VAL A 615 5.53 -32.57 -5.40
CA VAL A 615 4.09 -32.65 -5.69
C VAL A 615 3.28 -32.21 -4.48
N GLY A 616 3.65 -32.66 -3.26
CA GLY A 616 3.04 -32.22 -2.01
C GLY A 616 3.14 -30.71 -1.80
N LEU A 617 4.33 -30.13 -2.03
CA LEU A 617 4.59 -28.69 -1.94
C LEU A 617 3.67 -27.89 -2.87
N PHE A 618 3.61 -28.27 -4.16
CA PHE A 618 2.81 -27.56 -5.15
C PHE A 618 1.29 -27.77 -4.97
N ALA A 619 0.86 -28.91 -4.44
CA ALA A 619 -0.53 -29.17 -4.08
C ALA A 619 -0.99 -28.29 -2.89
N LEU A 620 -0.11 -28.07 -1.92
CA LEU A 620 -0.39 -27.30 -0.70
C LEU A 620 -0.54 -25.78 -0.95
N GLN A 621 -0.11 -25.28 -2.11
CA GLN A 621 -0.15 -23.85 -2.45
C GLN A 621 -1.56 -23.24 -2.44
N HIS A 622 -2.59 -24.04 -2.71
CA HIS A 622 -3.99 -23.56 -2.72
C HIS A 622 -4.53 -23.18 -1.33
N CYS A 623 -3.92 -23.69 -0.25
CA CYS A 623 -4.33 -23.42 1.14
C CYS A 623 -4.04 -21.98 1.61
N GLY A 624 -3.38 -21.18 0.78
CA GLY A 624 -3.08 -19.77 1.04
C GLY A 624 -1.81 -19.53 1.86
N THR A 625 -1.06 -18.49 1.49
CA THR A 625 0.25 -18.19 2.06
C THR A 625 0.21 -17.77 3.54
N HIS A 626 -0.91 -17.25 4.05
CA HIS A 626 -1.02 -16.82 5.46
C HIS A 626 -0.92 -17.98 6.46
N LYS A 627 -1.74 -19.04 6.26
CA LYS A 627 -1.77 -20.20 7.16
C LYS A 627 -0.45 -20.96 7.10
N VAL A 628 0.11 -21.03 5.90
CA VAL A 628 1.38 -21.68 5.60
C VAL A 628 2.55 -20.92 6.24
N ALA A 629 2.62 -19.59 6.10
CA ALA A 629 3.67 -18.75 6.68
C ALA A 629 3.79 -18.86 8.22
N PHE A 630 2.65 -18.87 8.92
CA PHE A 630 2.63 -18.98 10.38
C PHE A 630 3.11 -20.36 10.85
N MET A 631 2.73 -21.43 10.15
CA MET A 631 3.20 -22.79 10.44
C MET A 631 4.68 -22.99 10.11
N PHE A 632 5.20 -22.25 9.13
CA PHE A 632 6.57 -22.40 8.63
C PHE A 632 7.61 -21.61 9.42
N ALA A 633 7.23 -20.50 10.05
CA ALA A 633 8.15 -19.69 10.86
C ALA A 633 8.84 -20.49 11.99
N PRO A 634 8.15 -21.33 12.78
CA PRO A 634 8.81 -22.20 13.77
C PRO A 634 9.86 -23.14 13.17
N ILE A 635 9.59 -23.72 11.99
CA ILE A 635 10.50 -24.65 11.31
C ILE A 635 11.81 -23.96 10.97
N VAL A 636 11.74 -22.75 10.38
CA VAL A 636 12.93 -21.98 9.99
C VAL A 636 13.69 -21.48 11.22
N ILE A 637 13.00 -21.06 12.28
CA ILE A 637 13.65 -20.65 13.53
C ILE A 637 14.40 -21.83 14.18
N ILE A 638 13.79 -23.00 14.26
CA ILE A 638 14.43 -24.21 14.78
C ILE A 638 15.65 -24.58 13.92
N TRP A 639 15.52 -24.49 12.59
CA TRP A 639 16.64 -24.70 11.67
C TRP A 639 17.79 -23.71 11.92
N LEU A 640 17.49 -22.41 12.01
CA LEU A 640 18.48 -21.35 12.25
C LEU A 640 19.22 -21.52 13.58
N VAL A 641 18.50 -21.85 14.65
CA VAL A 641 19.11 -22.14 15.96
C VAL A 641 20.01 -23.38 15.89
N SER A 642 19.57 -24.41 15.17
CA SER A 642 20.33 -25.65 14.99
C SER A 642 21.65 -25.41 14.26
N ILE A 643 21.62 -24.70 13.12
CA ILE A 643 22.85 -24.38 12.39
C ILE A 643 23.75 -23.41 13.16
N LEU A 644 23.19 -22.46 13.92
CA LEU A 644 23.99 -21.58 14.78
C LEU A 644 24.76 -22.38 15.84
N SER A 645 24.09 -23.33 16.51
CA SER A 645 24.71 -24.19 17.52
C SER A 645 25.79 -25.09 16.93
N ILE A 646 25.55 -25.70 15.76
CA ILE A 646 26.51 -26.58 15.09
C ILE A 646 27.70 -25.79 14.56
N GLY A 647 27.46 -24.62 13.97
CA GLY A 647 28.52 -23.71 13.54
C GLY A 647 29.44 -23.32 14.71
N LEU A 648 28.84 -22.92 15.84
CA LEU A 648 29.60 -22.55 17.04
C LEU A 648 30.39 -23.74 17.61
N TYR A 649 29.77 -24.92 17.68
CA TYR A 649 30.44 -26.16 18.08
C TYR A 649 31.66 -26.44 17.19
N ASN A 650 31.51 -26.34 15.87
CA ASN A 650 32.58 -26.64 14.93
C ASN A 650 33.73 -25.63 14.99
N ILE A 651 33.45 -24.35 15.25
CA ILE A 651 34.49 -23.33 15.45
C ILE A 651 35.34 -23.65 16.68
N VAL A 652 34.69 -23.98 17.80
CA VAL A 652 35.37 -24.23 19.09
C VAL A 652 36.12 -25.55 19.06
N TYR A 653 35.51 -26.61 18.53
CA TYR A 653 36.06 -27.96 18.57
C TYR A 653 37.15 -28.21 17.52
N TRP A 654 36.96 -27.78 16.26
CA TRP A 654 37.86 -28.15 15.16
C TRP A 654 38.99 -27.16 14.91
N ASN A 655 38.67 -25.87 14.73
CA ASN A 655 39.70 -24.87 14.41
C ASN A 655 39.28 -23.44 14.77
N PRO A 656 39.63 -22.93 15.96
CA PRO A 656 39.29 -21.56 16.37
C PRO A 656 40.07 -20.49 15.59
N LYS A 657 41.16 -20.86 14.88
CA LYS A 657 41.95 -19.90 14.09
C LYS A 657 41.18 -19.38 12.87
N ILE A 658 40.08 -20.03 12.48
CA ILE A 658 39.23 -19.63 11.34
C ILE A 658 38.74 -18.19 11.41
N VAL A 659 38.62 -17.61 12.62
CA VAL A 659 38.19 -16.21 12.82
C VAL A 659 39.11 -15.20 12.09
N HIS A 660 40.39 -15.54 11.89
CA HIS A 660 41.30 -14.68 11.12
C HIS A 660 40.91 -14.56 9.64
N ALA A 661 40.18 -15.54 9.10
CA ALA A 661 39.73 -15.54 7.71
C ALA A 661 38.66 -14.47 7.40
N LEU A 662 38.13 -13.77 8.41
CA LEU A 662 37.33 -12.56 8.21
C LEU A 662 38.12 -11.45 7.48
N SER A 663 39.45 -11.46 7.56
CA SER A 663 40.30 -10.52 6.84
C SER A 663 40.26 -10.77 5.32
N PRO A 664 40.01 -9.74 4.48
CA PRO A 664 40.00 -9.88 3.02
C PRO A 664 41.37 -10.26 2.43
N HIS A 665 42.44 -10.20 3.22
CA HIS A 665 43.77 -10.73 2.85
C HIS A 665 43.73 -12.19 2.38
N TYR A 666 42.85 -13.00 2.98
CA TYR A 666 42.69 -14.40 2.60
C TYR A 666 42.07 -14.59 1.20
N ILE A 667 41.34 -13.61 0.68
CA ILE A 667 40.84 -13.60 -0.70
C ILE A 667 42.02 -13.50 -1.69
N ILE A 668 43.00 -12.65 -1.39
CA ILE A 668 44.19 -12.49 -2.24
C ILE A 668 44.99 -13.79 -2.26
N LYS A 669 45.18 -14.40 -1.08
CA LYS A 669 45.81 -15.72 -0.95
C LYS A 669 45.05 -16.80 -1.71
N PHE A 670 43.72 -16.78 -1.68
CA PHE A 670 42.89 -17.76 -2.39
C PHE A 670 43.21 -17.75 -3.89
N PHE A 671 43.14 -16.58 -4.54
CA PHE A 671 43.38 -16.48 -5.98
C PHE A 671 44.84 -16.67 -6.37
N SER A 672 45.80 -16.33 -5.50
CA SER A 672 47.22 -16.57 -5.78
C SER A 672 47.53 -18.06 -5.88
N HIS A 673 46.89 -18.89 -5.06
CA HIS A 673 47.08 -20.34 -5.04
C HIS A 673 46.24 -21.07 -6.10
N THR A 674 44.98 -20.68 -6.28
CA THR A 674 44.00 -21.42 -7.11
C THR A 674 43.92 -20.93 -8.56
N GLY A 675 44.31 -19.68 -8.85
CA GLY A 675 44.36 -19.11 -10.19
C GLY A 675 43.02 -19.18 -10.94
N LYS A 676 43.02 -19.84 -12.11
CA LYS A 676 41.84 -19.98 -12.98
C LYS A 676 40.76 -20.87 -12.36
N GLU A 677 41.14 -21.92 -11.64
CA GLU A 677 40.18 -22.83 -11.00
C GLU A 677 39.43 -22.11 -9.87
N GLY A 678 40.14 -21.26 -9.11
CA GLY A 678 39.52 -20.36 -8.13
C GLY A 678 38.50 -19.41 -8.74
N TRP A 679 38.75 -18.89 -9.94
CA TRP A 679 37.77 -18.04 -10.64
C TRP A 679 36.49 -18.80 -10.99
N ILE A 680 36.60 -20.04 -11.47
CA ILE A 680 35.43 -20.88 -11.76
C ILE A 680 34.67 -21.23 -10.47
N SER A 681 35.38 -21.43 -9.36
CA SER A 681 34.79 -21.73 -8.05
C SER A 681 33.91 -20.60 -7.48
N LEU A 682 34.06 -19.36 -7.97
CA LEU A 682 33.19 -18.24 -7.57
C LEU A 682 31.71 -18.49 -7.87
N GLY A 683 31.41 -19.33 -8.88
CA GLY A 683 30.02 -19.75 -9.12
C GLY A 683 29.42 -20.56 -7.96
N GLY A 684 30.24 -21.23 -7.15
CA GLY A 684 29.79 -21.88 -5.91
C GLY A 684 29.65 -20.91 -4.74
N VAL A 685 30.53 -19.90 -4.63
CA VAL A 685 30.43 -18.83 -3.62
C VAL A 685 29.12 -18.04 -3.78
N LEU A 686 28.75 -17.80 -5.03
CA LEU A 686 27.50 -17.15 -5.43
C LEU A 686 26.24 -17.82 -4.86
N LEU A 687 26.27 -19.14 -4.66
CA LEU A 687 25.13 -19.86 -4.11
C LEU A 687 24.76 -19.42 -2.69
N SER A 688 25.66 -18.75 -1.96
CA SER A 688 25.41 -18.22 -0.62
C SER A 688 24.47 -17.01 -0.56
N ILE A 689 24.24 -16.32 -1.70
CA ILE A 689 23.42 -15.09 -1.76
C ILE A 689 22.12 -15.26 -2.56
N THR A 690 21.80 -16.48 -2.97
CA THR A 690 20.75 -16.79 -3.96
C THR A 690 19.31 -16.51 -3.49
N GLY A 691 19.05 -16.39 -2.18
CA GLY A 691 17.77 -15.93 -1.64
C GLY A 691 17.60 -14.41 -1.47
N THR A 692 18.57 -13.60 -1.91
CA THR A 692 18.56 -12.13 -1.66
C THR A 692 17.54 -11.38 -2.52
N GLU A 693 17.32 -11.81 -3.76
CA GLU A 693 16.32 -11.17 -4.64
C GLU A 693 14.90 -11.51 -4.19
N ALA A 694 14.65 -12.73 -3.68
CA ALA A 694 13.38 -13.11 -3.07
C ALA A 694 13.01 -12.17 -1.90
N MET A 695 14.00 -11.84 -1.05
CA MET A 695 13.83 -10.83 0.01
C MET A 695 13.41 -9.45 -0.51
N PHE A 696 13.86 -9.07 -1.71
CA PHE A 696 13.42 -7.82 -2.34
C PHE A 696 12.02 -7.95 -2.96
N ALA A 697 11.72 -9.05 -3.63
CA ALA A 697 10.40 -9.30 -4.22
C ALA A 697 9.28 -9.40 -3.17
N ASP A 698 9.58 -9.95 -1.99
CA ASP A 698 8.61 -10.20 -0.91
C ASP A 698 8.28 -8.97 -0.04
N LEU A 699 8.81 -7.79 -0.38
CA LEU A 699 8.35 -6.51 0.19
C LEU A 699 6.84 -6.31 0.07
N GLY A 700 6.20 -6.94 -0.92
CA GLY A 700 4.74 -6.94 -1.09
C GLY A 700 3.93 -7.49 0.09
N HIS A 701 4.57 -8.29 0.95
CA HIS A 701 3.96 -8.95 2.10
C HIS A 701 4.44 -8.40 3.44
N PHE A 702 5.65 -7.85 3.52
CA PHE A 702 6.31 -7.45 4.75
C PHE A 702 6.88 -6.03 4.66
N THR A 703 6.93 -5.31 5.79
CA THR A 703 7.55 -3.98 5.80
C THR A 703 9.08 -4.06 5.69
N ALA A 704 9.68 -3.08 5.00
CA ALA A 704 11.14 -2.98 4.88
C ALA A 704 11.86 -3.01 6.26
N LEU A 705 11.25 -2.39 7.28
CA LEU A 705 11.80 -2.39 8.64
C LEU A 705 11.81 -3.78 9.26
N SER A 706 10.75 -4.58 9.08
CA SER A 706 10.67 -5.95 9.61
C SER A 706 11.73 -6.86 8.99
N ILE A 707 11.92 -6.75 7.67
CA ILE A 707 12.98 -7.48 6.94
C ILE A 707 14.36 -7.02 7.41
N ARG A 708 14.60 -5.72 7.60
CA ARG A 708 15.87 -5.19 8.13
C ARG A 708 16.21 -5.77 9.50
N LEU A 709 15.24 -5.79 10.41
CA LEU A 709 15.43 -6.31 11.76
C LEU A 709 15.70 -7.82 11.76
N ALA A 710 14.86 -8.61 11.09
CA ALA A 710 15.02 -10.06 11.02
C ALA A 710 16.35 -10.46 10.37
N PHE A 711 16.73 -9.81 9.27
CA PHE A 711 17.98 -10.10 8.59
C PHE A 711 19.20 -9.76 9.45
N ALA A 712 19.28 -8.52 9.94
CA ALA A 712 20.48 -8.02 10.61
C ALA A 712 20.71 -8.66 11.99
N LEU A 713 19.63 -8.97 12.73
CA LEU A 713 19.74 -9.48 14.09
C LEU A 713 19.80 -11.01 14.17
N VAL A 714 19.18 -11.73 13.24
CA VAL A 714 19.03 -13.19 13.32
C VAL A 714 19.70 -13.89 12.14
N ILE A 715 19.27 -13.61 10.91
CA ILE A 715 19.71 -14.37 9.74
C ILE A 715 21.21 -14.21 9.48
N TYR A 716 21.68 -12.96 9.45
CA TYR A 716 23.07 -12.64 9.17
C TYR A 716 24.06 -13.31 10.14
N PRO A 717 23.93 -13.17 11.48
CA PRO A 717 24.85 -13.82 12.39
C PRO A 717 24.76 -15.35 12.34
N CYS A 718 23.56 -15.95 12.19
CA CYS A 718 23.41 -17.39 12.11
C CYS A 718 24.16 -17.99 10.91
N LEU A 719 23.99 -17.39 9.72
CA LEU A 719 24.63 -17.91 8.51
C LEU A 719 26.14 -17.69 8.49
N VAL A 720 26.63 -16.53 8.93
CA VAL A 720 28.07 -16.27 9.02
C VAL A 720 28.74 -17.27 9.96
N VAL A 721 28.15 -17.54 11.13
CA VAL A 721 28.67 -18.53 12.09
C VAL A 721 28.63 -19.94 11.52
N GLN A 722 27.55 -20.31 10.82
CA GLN A 722 27.46 -21.63 10.18
C GLN A 722 28.53 -21.82 9.10
N TYR A 723 28.72 -20.87 8.19
CA TYR A 723 29.76 -20.95 7.16
C TYR A 723 31.16 -21.01 7.77
N MET A 724 31.40 -20.25 8.85
CA MET A 724 32.66 -20.27 9.57
C MET A 724 32.91 -21.64 10.25
N GLY A 725 31.88 -22.25 10.82
CA GLY A 725 31.95 -23.59 11.41
C GLY A 725 32.21 -24.69 10.39
N GLN A 726 31.56 -24.65 9.22
CA GLN A 726 31.84 -25.59 8.13
C GLN A 726 33.28 -25.45 7.64
N ALA A 727 33.78 -24.23 7.47
CA ALA A 727 35.17 -24.00 7.09
C ALA A 727 36.16 -24.51 8.15
N ALA A 728 35.85 -24.34 9.43
CA ALA A 728 36.66 -24.85 10.53
C ALA A 728 36.76 -26.39 10.49
N PHE A 729 35.63 -27.07 10.29
CA PHE A 729 35.59 -28.52 10.13
C PHE A 729 36.39 -29.00 8.91
N LEU A 730 36.12 -28.41 7.74
CA LEU A 730 36.79 -28.79 6.48
C LEU A 730 38.30 -28.53 6.53
N SER A 731 38.76 -27.53 7.29
CA SER A 731 40.19 -27.23 7.43
C SER A 731 41.00 -28.40 8.02
N LYS A 732 40.35 -29.27 8.80
CA LYS A 732 40.95 -30.47 9.40
C LYS A 732 40.50 -31.76 8.72
N ASN A 733 39.36 -31.75 8.03
CA ASN A 733 38.79 -32.91 7.34
C ASN A 733 38.55 -32.60 5.84
N PRO A 734 39.62 -32.43 5.03
CA PRO A 734 39.48 -32.06 3.61
C PRO A 734 38.80 -33.15 2.76
N ASN A 735 38.88 -34.42 3.18
CA ASN A 735 38.29 -35.54 2.44
C ASN A 735 36.75 -35.56 2.48
N SER A 736 36.11 -34.81 3.38
CA SER A 736 34.65 -34.75 3.59
C SER A 736 33.94 -33.65 2.79
N ILE A 737 34.50 -33.22 1.67
CA ILE A 737 33.97 -32.07 0.90
C ILE A 737 32.65 -32.38 0.17
N SER A 738 32.43 -33.62 -0.28
CA SER A 738 31.21 -33.98 -1.03
C SER A 738 29.93 -33.73 -0.21
N ASN A 739 29.95 -34.09 1.07
CA ASN A 739 28.83 -33.95 2.01
C ASN A 739 29.19 -33.00 3.17
N SER A 740 29.84 -31.87 2.85
CA SER A 740 30.46 -30.97 3.83
C SER A 740 29.57 -30.53 4.99
N PHE A 741 28.26 -30.34 4.75
CA PHE A 741 27.31 -30.00 5.82
C PHE A 741 27.03 -31.20 6.72
N TYR A 742 26.63 -32.33 6.14
CA TYR A 742 26.20 -33.50 6.90
C TYR A 742 27.33 -34.17 7.68
N ASP A 743 28.54 -34.19 7.13
CA ASP A 743 29.73 -34.74 7.79
C ASP A 743 30.20 -33.87 8.97
N SER A 744 29.82 -32.58 8.99
CA SER A 744 30.18 -31.66 10.07
C SER A 744 29.29 -31.79 11.32
N ILE A 745 28.24 -32.62 11.26
CA ILE A 745 27.26 -32.80 12.34
C ILE A 745 27.69 -33.99 13.24
N PRO A 746 27.60 -33.86 14.58
CA PRO A 746 27.77 -35.01 15.47
C PRO A 746 26.75 -36.13 15.21
N ASP A 747 27.17 -37.39 15.23
CA ASP A 747 26.34 -38.55 14.84
C ASP A 747 24.98 -38.62 15.56
N LYS A 748 24.92 -38.24 16.85
CA LYS A 748 23.67 -38.25 17.64
C LYS A 748 22.63 -37.23 17.17
N LEU A 749 23.06 -36.15 16.52
CA LEU A 749 22.19 -35.05 16.06
C LEU A 749 21.84 -35.15 14.57
N PHE A 750 22.43 -36.10 13.85
CA PHE A 750 22.27 -36.25 12.41
C PHE A 750 20.80 -36.44 11.98
N TRP A 751 20.11 -37.44 12.55
CA TRP A 751 18.74 -37.80 12.14
C TRP A 751 17.72 -36.68 12.41
N PRO A 752 17.66 -36.06 13.61
CA PRO A 752 16.79 -34.92 13.85
C PRO A 752 17.07 -33.76 12.88
N LEU A 753 18.34 -33.46 12.62
CA LEU A 753 18.70 -32.35 11.76
C LEU A 753 18.40 -32.61 10.28
N CYS A 754 18.54 -33.86 9.81
CA CYS A 754 18.18 -34.23 8.44
C CYS A 754 16.68 -34.02 8.16
N VAL A 755 15.82 -34.35 9.13
CA VAL A 755 14.37 -34.08 9.03
C VAL A 755 14.10 -32.58 9.03
N ILE A 756 14.73 -31.82 9.94
CA ILE A 756 14.56 -30.36 10.01
C ILE A 756 15.06 -29.69 8.72
N ALA A 757 16.19 -30.15 8.15
CA ALA A 757 16.75 -29.64 6.89
C ALA A 757 15.77 -29.86 5.72
N THR A 758 15.12 -31.03 5.67
CA THR A 758 14.11 -31.34 4.64
C THR A 758 12.88 -30.44 4.78
N LEU A 759 12.40 -30.23 6.01
CA LEU A 759 11.29 -29.30 6.26
C LEU A 759 11.69 -27.86 5.92
N ALA A 760 12.90 -27.41 6.28
CA ALA A 760 13.41 -26.09 5.96
C ALA A 760 13.57 -25.85 4.44
N ALA A 761 13.98 -26.88 3.67
CA ALA A 761 14.07 -26.81 2.21
C ALA A 761 12.69 -26.66 1.53
N ILE A 762 11.67 -27.37 2.04
CA ILE A 762 10.28 -27.19 1.59
C ILE A 762 9.82 -25.75 1.83
N VAL A 763 10.12 -25.19 3.02
CA VAL A 763 9.81 -23.79 3.32
C VAL A 763 10.60 -22.82 2.43
N GLY A 764 11.88 -23.10 2.16
CA GLY A 764 12.72 -22.25 1.30
C GLY A 764 12.21 -22.09 -0.12
N SER A 765 11.57 -23.13 -0.64
CA SER A 765 10.92 -23.09 -1.96
C SER A 765 9.72 -22.13 -2.02
N GLN A 766 9.05 -21.87 -0.90
CA GLN A 766 7.83 -21.07 -0.84
C GLN A 766 8.05 -19.60 -1.20
N ALA A 767 9.18 -19.03 -0.78
CA ALA A 767 9.56 -17.64 -1.01
C ALA A 767 9.52 -17.32 -2.50
N VAL A 768 10.26 -18.11 -3.29
CA VAL A 768 10.46 -17.86 -4.71
C VAL A 768 9.21 -18.19 -5.53
N ILE A 769 8.41 -19.19 -5.12
CA ILE A 769 7.11 -19.47 -5.72
C ILE A 769 6.17 -18.27 -5.54
N THR A 770 6.12 -17.70 -4.33
CA THR A 770 5.28 -16.53 -4.03
C THR A 770 5.75 -15.30 -4.79
N ALA A 771 7.06 -15.04 -4.81
CA ALA A 771 7.67 -13.98 -5.61
C ALA A 771 7.33 -14.12 -7.10
N THR A 772 7.30 -15.35 -7.63
CA THR A 772 6.93 -15.63 -9.02
C THR A 772 5.47 -15.25 -9.30
N PHE A 773 4.53 -15.57 -8.40
CA PHE A 773 3.13 -15.17 -8.55
C PHE A 773 2.98 -13.64 -8.56
N SER A 774 3.69 -12.94 -7.68
CA SER A 774 3.70 -11.47 -7.63
C SER A 774 4.23 -10.86 -8.93
N ILE A 775 5.35 -11.36 -9.46
CA ILE A 775 5.93 -10.89 -10.73
C ILE A 775 4.99 -11.15 -11.90
N VAL A 776 4.39 -12.34 -12.01
CA VAL A 776 3.44 -12.64 -13.09
C VAL A 776 2.21 -11.73 -13.02
N LYS A 777 1.67 -11.48 -11.83
CA LYS A 777 0.55 -10.54 -11.63
C LYS A 777 0.92 -9.12 -12.07
N GLN A 778 2.09 -8.62 -11.68
CA GLN A 778 2.57 -7.31 -12.09
C GLN A 778 2.77 -7.23 -13.61
N CYS A 779 3.34 -8.28 -14.23
CA CYS A 779 3.52 -8.36 -15.69
C CYS A 779 2.17 -8.39 -16.42
N HIS A 780 1.18 -9.09 -15.88
CA HIS A 780 -0.19 -9.11 -16.40
C HIS A 780 -0.82 -7.73 -16.36
N ALA A 781 -0.71 -7.00 -15.24
CA ALA A 781 -1.25 -5.65 -15.08
C ALA A 781 -0.66 -4.63 -16.07
N LEU A 782 0.60 -4.80 -16.49
CA LEU A 782 1.24 -3.96 -17.52
C LEU A 782 0.98 -4.44 -18.97
N GLY A 783 0.19 -5.49 -19.18
CA GLY A 783 -0.07 -6.07 -20.50
C GLY A 783 1.14 -6.78 -21.11
N CYS A 784 2.08 -7.21 -20.29
CA CYS A 784 3.29 -7.96 -20.69
C CYS A 784 3.15 -9.47 -20.54
N PHE A 785 2.11 -9.96 -19.87
CA PHE A 785 1.84 -11.38 -19.67
C PHE A 785 0.42 -11.77 -20.13
N PRO A 786 0.22 -12.98 -20.67
CA PRO A 786 -1.12 -13.49 -21.01
C PRO A 786 -2.10 -13.50 -19.83
N ARG A 787 -3.40 -13.52 -20.13
CA ARG A 787 -4.45 -13.49 -19.10
C ARG A 787 -4.46 -14.78 -18.29
N VAL A 788 -4.33 -14.65 -16.97
CA VAL A 788 -4.29 -15.74 -15.97
C VAL A 788 -5.30 -15.48 -14.84
N LYS A 789 -5.73 -16.53 -14.12
CA LYS A 789 -6.60 -16.35 -12.95
C LYS A 789 -5.79 -15.90 -11.76
N VAL A 790 -6.12 -14.74 -11.21
CA VAL A 790 -5.54 -14.27 -9.95
C VAL A 790 -6.55 -14.57 -8.86
N VAL A 791 -6.20 -15.46 -7.92
CA VAL A 791 -7.01 -15.76 -6.74
C VAL A 791 -6.33 -15.16 -5.52
N HIS A 792 -7.01 -14.25 -4.84
CA HIS A 792 -6.53 -13.70 -3.57
C HIS A 792 -6.95 -14.64 -2.44
N THR A 793 -5.97 -15.13 -1.68
CA THR A 793 -6.21 -16.14 -0.64
C THR A 793 -6.60 -15.53 0.71
N SER A 794 -6.47 -14.21 0.86
CA SER A 794 -6.93 -13.45 2.02
C SER A 794 -7.72 -12.22 1.60
N LYS A 795 -8.82 -11.95 2.32
CA LYS A 795 -9.64 -10.74 2.17
C LYS A 795 -8.99 -9.50 2.79
N HIS A 796 -7.99 -9.68 3.66
CA HIS A 796 -7.40 -8.60 4.47
C HIS A 796 -5.97 -8.22 4.04
N ILE A 797 -5.23 -9.10 3.36
CA ILE A 797 -3.84 -8.85 2.95
C ILE A 797 -3.72 -9.01 1.42
N TYR A 798 -3.66 -7.88 0.71
CA TYR A 798 -3.65 -7.80 -0.75
C TYR A 798 -2.45 -8.48 -1.44
N GLY A 799 -1.34 -8.68 -0.73
CA GLY A 799 -0.16 -9.36 -1.25
C GLY A 799 -0.37 -10.86 -1.49
N GLN A 800 -1.35 -11.50 -0.85
CA GLN A 800 -1.48 -12.96 -0.85
C GLN A 800 -2.17 -13.52 -2.10
N ILE A 801 -1.35 -13.80 -3.10
CA ILE A 801 -1.79 -14.16 -4.45
C ILE A 801 -1.51 -15.64 -4.72
N TYR A 802 -2.51 -16.33 -5.26
CA TYR A 802 -2.39 -17.68 -5.83
C TYR A 802 -2.80 -17.64 -7.29
N ILE A 803 -1.94 -18.15 -8.18
CA ILE A 803 -2.20 -18.25 -9.63
C ILE A 803 -2.15 -19.73 -10.02
N PRO A 804 -3.31 -20.41 -10.14
CA PRO A 804 -3.36 -21.86 -10.37
C PRO A 804 -2.58 -22.28 -11.61
N GLU A 805 -2.76 -21.58 -12.74
CA GLU A 805 -2.12 -21.94 -14.00
C GLU A 805 -0.58 -21.89 -13.91
N ILE A 806 -0.04 -20.88 -13.22
CA ILE A 806 1.41 -20.75 -13.02
C ILE A 806 1.92 -21.81 -12.05
N ASN A 807 1.17 -22.13 -11.00
CA ASN A 807 1.52 -23.18 -10.06
C ASN A 807 1.71 -24.54 -10.75
N TRP A 808 0.81 -24.93 -11.65
CA TRP A 808 0.93 -26.15 -12.44
C TRP A 808 2.13 -26.13 -13.39
N ILE A 809 2.37 -25.00 -14.07
CA ILE A 809 3.52 -24.83 -14.96
C ILE A 809 4.84 -24.95 -14.18
N LEU A 810 4.95 -24.29 -13.03
CA LEU A 810 6.12 -24.38 -12.16
C LEU A 810 6.34 -25.82 -11.69
N MET A 811 5.30 -26.50 -11.20
CA MET A 811 5.40 -27.89 -10.76
C MET A 811 5.94 -28.81 -11.86
N ILE A 812 5.37 -28.75 -13.07
CA ILE A 812 5.79 -29.60 -14.21
C ILE A 812 7.24 -29.32 -14.58
N LEU A 813 7.63 -28.04 -14.70
CA LEU A 813 8.99 -27.66 -15.06
C LEU A 813 10.01 -28.03 -13.97
N THR A 814 9.66 -27.86 -12.69
CA THR A 814 10.51 -28.24 -11.56
C THR A 814 10.74 -29.74 -11.56
N LEU A 815 9.68 -30.55 -11.70
CA LEU A 815 9.80 -32.01 -11.80
C LEU A 815 10.67 -32.42 -13.01
N ALA A 816 10.50 -31.76 -14.15
CA ALA A 816 11.31 -32.03 -15.34
C ALA A 816 12.82 -31.74 -15.09
N ILE A 817 13.15 -30.65 -14.40
CA ILE A 817 14.54 -30.34 -14.03
C ILE A 817 15.08 -31.36 -13.03
N THR A 818 14.33 -31.70 -11.99
CA THR A 818 14.76 -32.66 -10.96
C THR A 818 15.04 -34.03 -11.58
N VAL A 819 14.15 -34.54 -12.44
CA VAL A 819 14.30 -35.84 -13.11
C VAL A 819 15.37 -35.81 -14.20
N GLY A 820 15.51 -34.68 -14.91
CA GLY A 820 16.43 -34.52 -16.03
C GLY A 820 17.89 -34.36 -15.61
N PHE A 821 18.17 -33.53 -14.60
CA PHE A 821 19.53 -33.26 -14.15
C PHE A 821 20.06 -34.28 -13.15
N ARG A 822 19.23 -34.70 -12.16
CA ARG A 822 19.57 -35.66 -11.08
C ARG A 822 20.78 -35.32 -10.19
N ASP A 823 21.55 -34.29 -10.56
CA ASP A 823 22.79 -33.86 -9.91
C ASP A 823 22.63 -32.45 -9.35
N THR A 824 22.87 -32.30 -8.04
CA THR A 824 22.75 -31.03 -7.30
C THR A 824 23.77 -30.00 -7.74
N THR A 825 24.93 -30.40 -8.27
CA THR A 825 25.99 -29.47 -8.72
C THR A 825 25.64 -28.81 -10.06
N LEU A 826 25.05 -29.57 -10.99
CA LEU A 826 24.59 -29.03 -12.28
C LEU A 826 23.40 -28.08 -12.10
N ILE A 827 22.45 -28.45 -11.23
CA ILE A 827 21.33 -27.57 -10.87
C ILE A 827 21.86 -26.33 -10.11
N GLY A 828 22.85 -26.48 -9.24
CA GLY A 828 23.52 -25.36 -8.55
C GLY A 828 24.16 -24.36 -9.50
N ASN A 829 24.88 -24.83 -10.53
CA ASN A 829 25.45 -23.94 -11.54
C ASN A 829 24.36 -23.18 -12.34
N ALA A 830 23.25 -23.85 -12.64
CA ALA A 830 22.09 -23.24 -13.30
C ALA A 830 21.44 -22.16 -12.42
N TYR A 831 21.12 -22.52 -11.19
CA TYR A 831 20.50 -21.64 -10.21
C TYR A 831 21.36 -20.39 -9.93
N GLY A 832 22.67 -20.58 -9.71
CA GLY A 832 23.60 -19.46 -9.54
C GLY A 832 23.58 -18.47 -10.71
N LEU A 833 23.60 -18.95 -11.96
CA LEU A 833 23.53 -18.07 -13.13
C LEU A 833 22.22 -17.27 -13.20
N ALA A 834 21.10 -17.91 -12.87
CA ALA A 834 19.78 -17.27 -12.87
C ALA A 834 19.74 -16.10 -11.87
N CYS A 835 19.98 -16.38 -10.58
CA CYS A 835 19.94 -15.35 -9.54
C CYS A 835 20.88 -14.19 -9.87
N MET A 836 22.10 -14.50 -10.34
CA MET A 836 23.12 -13.48 -10.53
C MET A 836 22.89 -12.58 -11.73
N THR A 837 22.27 -13.13 -12.77
CA THR A 837 21.80 -12.33 -13.90
C THR A 837 20.69 -11.37 -13.45
N VAL A 838 19.76 -11.82 -12.61
CA VAL A 838 18.70 -10.97 -12.06
C VAL A 838 19.29 -9.85 -11.21
N MET A 839 20.19 -10.20 -10.28
CA MET A 839 20.81 -9.22 -9.37
C MET A 839 21.58 -8.14 -10.14
N PHE A 840 22.26 -8.51 -11.22
CA PHE A 840 22.93 -7.58 -12.14
C PHE A 840 21.94 -6.64 -12.85
N VAL A 841 20.80 -7.17 -13.33
CA VAL A 841 19.72 -6.37 -13.92
C VAL A 841 19.14 -5.40 -12.87
N THR A 842 18.89 -5.87 -11.64
CA THR A 842 18.40 -5.03 -10.53
C THR A 842 19.37 -3.89 -10.22
N THR A 843 20.68 -4.13 -10.23
CA THR A 843 21.69 -3.07 -10.02
C THR A 843 21.62 -1.98 -11.10
N PHE A 844 21.39 -2.35 -12.37
CA PHE A 844 21.17 -1.38 -13.45
C PHE A 844 19.88 -0.56 -13.27
N LEU A 845 18.76 -1.23 -12.94
CA LEU A 845 17.48 -0.54 -12.68
C LEU A 845 17.57 0.39 -11.47
N MET A 846 18.24 -0.03 -10.40
CA MET A 846 18.48 0.78 -9.21
C MET A 846 19.28 2.05 -9.51
N ALA A 847 20.28 1.99 -10.40
CA ALA A 847 20.98 3.19 -10.84
C ALA A 847 20.03 4.19 -11.52
N LEU A 848 19.06 3.72 -12.31
CA LEU A 848 18.03 4.57 -12.90
C LEU A 848 17.07 5.14 -11.84
N VAL A 849 16.72 4.36 -10.82
CA VAL A 849 15.86 4.78 -9.71
C VAL A 849 16.52 5.89 -8.87
N ILE A 850 17.83 5.76 -8.58
CA ILE A 850 18.60 6.79 -7.87
C ILE A 850 18.53 8.14 -8.62
N ILE A 851 18.58 8.10 -9.96
CA ILE A 851 18.52 9.29 -10.81
C ILE A 851 17.09 9.85 -10.91
N PHE A 852 16.11 9.01 -11.27
CA PHE A 852 14.77 9.49 -11.66
C PHE A 852 13.77 9.55 -10.50
N VAL A 853 13.92 8.72 -9.48
CA VAL A 853 12.96 8.62 -8.37
C VAL A 853 13.53 9.31 -7.14
N TRP A 854 14.76 8.98 -6.73
CA TRP A 854 15.39 9.61 -5.56
C TRP A 854 16.00 10.98 -5.85
N GLN A 855 16.04 11.39 -7.12
CA GLN A 855 16.54 12.70 -7.58
C GLN A 855 17.94 13.04 -7.02
N LYS A 856 18.82 12.03 -6.93
CA LYS A 856 20.22 12.21 -6.49
C LYS A 856 21.15 12.46 -7.68
N SER A 857 22.40 12.85 -7.38
CA SER A 857 23.38 13.18 -8.42
C SER A 857 23.67 11.98 -9.32
N VAL A 858 23.86 12.23 -10.62
CA VAL A 858 24.25 11.20 -11.61
C VAL A 858 25.58 10.54 -11.20
N ILE A 859 26.49 11.30 -10.58
CA ILE A 859 27.77 10.80 -10.06
C ILE A 859 27.54 9.69 -9.02
N LEU A 860 26.59 9.88 -8.09
CA LEU A 860 26.28 8.87 -7.07
C LEU A 860 25.72 7.59 -7.71
N ALA A 861 24.84 7.73 -8.71
CA ALA A 861 24.29 6.59 -9.43
C ALA A 861 25.36 5.84 -10.24
N VAL A 862 26.28 6.55 -10.90
CA VAL A 862 27.41 5.96 -11.62
C VAL A 862 28.37 5.27 -10.64
N LEU A 863 28.66 5.88 -9.49
CA LEU A 863 29.50 5.26 -8.46
C LEU A 863 28.86 3.96 -7.93
N PHE A 864 27.56 3.98 -7.64
CA PHE A 864 26.81 2.80 -7.22
C PHE A 864 26.89 1.69 -8.29
N LEU A 865 26.62 2.03 -9.56
CA LEU A 865 26.66 1.09 -10.67
C LEU A 865 28.05 0.52 -10.91
N LEU A 866 29.10 1.35 -10.87
CA LEU A 866 30.47 0.90 -11.05
C LEU A 866 30.92 0.00 -9.89
N PHE A 867 30.55 0.32 -8.66
CA PHE A 867 30.95 -0.46 -7.48
C PHE A 867 30.26 -1.82 -7.45
N PHE A 868 28.93 -1.86 -7.38
CA PHE A 868 28.19 -3.13 -7.28
C PHE A 868 28.16 -3.88 -8.61
N GLY A 869 28.05 -3.17 -9.73
CA GLY A 869 28.07 -3.79 -11.06
C GLY A 869 29.43 -4.40 -11.40
N PHE A 870 30.55 -3.90 -10.87
CA PHE A 870 31.84 -4.57 -11.02
C PHE A 870 31.90 -5.89 -10.25
N ILE A 871 31.50 -5.90 -8.97
CA ILE A 871 31.47 -7.11 -8.13
C ILE A 871 30.58 -8.17 -8.79
N GLU A 872 29.38 -7.78 -9.20
CA GLU A 872 28.45 -8.68 -9.86
C GLU A 872 28.93 -9.12 -11.24
N GLY A 873 29.61 -8.24 -11.99
CA GLY A 873 30.24 -8.57 -13.26
C GLY A 873 31.32 -9.65 -13.12
N VAL A 874 32.10 -9.62 -12.04
CA VAL A 874 33.08 -10.68 -11.72
C VAL A 874 32.38 -12.02 -11.49
N TYR A 875 31.34 -12.05 -10.67
CA TYR A 875 30.56 -13.27 -10.43
C TYR A 875 29.82 -13.78 -11.67
N LEU A 876 29.23 -12.87 -12.45
CA LEU A 876 28.56 -13.19 -13.70
C LEU A 876 29.54 -13.78 -14.70
N SER A 877 30.78 -13.28 -14.77
CA SER A 877 31.82 -13.85 -15.63
C SER A 877 32.15 -15.30 -15.24
N ALA A 878 32.21 -15.61 -13.95
CA ALA A 878 32.43 -16.96 -13.46
C ALA A 878 31.23 -17.89 -13.73
N ALA A 879 30.00 -17.38 -13.54
CA ALA A 879 28.78 -18.11 -13.83
C ALA A 879 28.62 -18.43 -15.34
N LEU A 880 28.99 -17.48 -16.22
CA LEU A 880 28.96 -17.68 -17.67
C LEU A 880 29.91 -18.80 -18.14
N MET A 881 31.04 -19.01 -17.46
CA MET A 881 31.94 -20.14 -17.76
C MET A 881 31.30 -21.51 -17.45
N LYS A 882 30.27 -21.54 -16.60
CA LYS A 882 29.54 -22.76 -16.21
C LYS A 882 28.27 -23.00 -17.04
N VAL A 883 28.03 -22.21 -18.10
CA VAL A 883 26.89 -22.43 -19.01
C VAL A 883 26.86 -23.84 -19.61
N PRO A 884 27.98 -24.44 -20.07
CA PRO A 884 27.97 -25.83 -20.55
C PRO A 884 27.69 -26.86 -19.44
N LEU A 885 27.93 -26.50 -18.18
CA LEU A 885 27.81 -27.36 -16.99
C LEU A 885 26.48 -27.11 -16.26
N GLY A 886 25.38 -27.05 -17.03
CA GLY A 886 24.01 -26.85 -16.55
C GLY A 886 23.49 -25.41 -16.60
N GLY A 887 24.35 -24.40 -16.69
CA GLY A 887 23.94 -22.99 -16.76
C GLY A 887 23.09 -22.61 -17.97
N TRP A 888 23.05 -23.43 -19.03
CA TRP A 888 22.19 -23.20 -20.19
C TRP A 888 20.68 -23.30 -19.88
N ALA A 889 20.27 -24.07 -18.86
CA ALA A 889 18.86 -24.31 -18.55
C ALA A 889 18.05 -23.03 -18.24
N PRO A 890 18.45 -22.15 -17.30
CA PRO A 890 17.75 -20.90 -17.02
C PRO A 890 17.76 -19.93 -18.21
N LEU A 891 18.80 -19.95 -19.05
CA LEU A 891 18.84 -19.13 -20.27
C LEU A 891 17.78 -19.59 -21.28
N VAL A 892 17.59 -20.90 -21.45
CA VAL A 892 16.53 -21.44 -22.32
C VAL A 892 15.15 -21.16 -21.74
N LEU A 893 14.95 -21.40 -20.44
CA LEU A 893 13.68 -21.12 -19.77
C LEU A 893 13.31 -19.64 -19.87
N SER A 894 14.25 -18.74 -19.55
CA SER A 894 14.03 -17.30 -19.66
C SER A 894 13.79 -16.85 -21.09
N ALA A 895 14.46 -17.44 -22.09
CA ALA A 895 14.19 -17.14 -23.50
C ALA A 895 12.77 -17.55 -23.92
N ILE A 896 12.26 -18.69 -23.46
CA ILE A 896 10.88 -19.14 -23.73
C ILE A 896 9.87 -18.18 -23.10
N PHE A 897 10.01 -17.87 -21.80
CA PHE A 897 9.11 -16.93 -21.12
C PHE A 897 9.17 -15.52 -21.72
N MET A 898 10.39 -15.03 -22.01
CA MET A 898 10.58 -13.73 -22.65
C MET A 898 9.93 -13.68 -24.03
N PHE A 899 10.01 -14.76 -24.82
CA PHE A 899 9.35 -14.85 -26.12
C PHE A 899 7.82 -14.77 -25.99
N ILE A 900 7.24 -15.50 -25.03
CA ILE A 900 5.80 -15.46 -24.72
C ILE A 900 5.38 -14.05 -24.33
N MET A 901 6.08 -13.44 -23.37
CA MET A 901 5.79 -12.11 -22.86
C MET A 901 5.93 -11.02 -23.94
N TYR A 902 7.01 -11.09 -24.72
CA TYR A 902 7.27 -10.13 -25.79
C TYR A 902 6.24 -10.22 -26.91
N ILE A 903 5.89 -11.43 -27.37
CA ILE A 903 4.85 -11.62 -28.39
C ILE A 903 3.51 -11.13 -27.88
N TRP A 904 3.16 -11.45 -26.64
CA TRP A 904 1.92 -10.99 -26.02
C TRP A 904 1.85 -9.47 -25.96
N HIS A 905 2.92 -8.83 -25.47
CA HIS A 905 3.01 -7.37 -25.42
C HIS A 905 2.96 -6.74 -26.81
N TYR A 906 3.68 -7.30 -27.78
CA TYR A 906 3.70 -6.82 -29.16
C TYR A 906 2.31 -6.90 -29.82
N GLY A 907 1.63 -8.05 -29.68
CA GLY A 907 0.30 -8.25 -30.25
C GLY A 907 -0.76 -7.36 -29.60
N THR A 908 -0.75 -7.25 -28.27
CA THR A 908 -1.66 -6.36 -27.51
C THR A 908 -1.46 -4.90 -27.90
N ARG A 909 -0.20 -4.45 -28.01
CA ARG A 909 0.13 -3.10 -28.48
C ARG A 909 -0.32 -2.86 -29.92
N LYS A 910 -0.19 -3.85 -30.80
CA LYS A 910 -0.61 -3.76 -32.20
C LYS A 910 -2.13 -3.68 -32.32
N LYS A 911 -2.86 -4.46 -31.53
CA LYS A 911 -4.31 -4.38 -31.39
C LYS A 911 -4.73 -2.98 -30.92
N TYR A 912 -4.19 -2.50 -29.80
CA TYR A 912 -4.48 -1.18 -29.25
C TYR A 912 -4.18 -0.05 -30.26
N SER A 913 -3.04 -0.14 -30.95
CA SER A 913 -2.70 0.82 -32.01
C SER A 913 -3.70 0.80 -33.15
N PHE A 914 -4.23 -0.36 -33.55
CA PHE A 914 -5.26 -0.46 -34.58
C PHE A 914 -6.55 0.21 -34.11
N ASP A 915 -6.99 -0.05 -32.88
CA ASP A 915 -8.18 0.58 -32.31
C ASP A 915 -8.05 2.11 -32.26
N LEU A 916 -6.87 2.63 -31.89
CA LEU A 916 -6.63 4.07 -31.80
C LEU A 916 -6.71 4.78 -33.17
N HIS A 917 -6.20 4.14 -34.23
CA HIS A 917 -6.21 4.72 -35.59
C HIS A 917 -7.59 4.59 -36.26
N ASN A 918 -8.35 3.52 -35.96
CA ASN A 918 -9.67 3.28 -36.52
C ASN A 918 -10.79 3.75 -35.58
N LYS A 919 -10.51 4.73 -34.71
CA LYS A 919 -11.54 5.34 -33.87
C LYS A 919 -12.61 5.98 -34.75
N VAL A 920 -13.86 5.81 -34.35
CA VAL A 920 -15.01 6.37 -35.06
C VAL A 920 -15.11 7.86 -34.72
N SER A 921 -15.32 8.70 -35.74
CA SER A 921 -15.49 10.14 -35.52
C SER A 921 -16.81 10.45 -34.84
N LEU A 922 -16.81 11.44 -33.94
CA LEU A 922 -18.03 11.89 -33.29
C LEU A 922 -19.06 12.43 -34.30
N LYS A 923 -18.59 13.01 -35.41
CA LYS A 923 -19.45 13.46 -36.53
C LYS A 923 -20.25 12.33 -37.15
N TRP A 924 -19.66 11.15 -37.32
CA TRP A 924 -20.38 9.96 -37.80
C TRP A 924 -21.45 9.53 -36.80
N LEU A 925 -21.13 9.54 -35.50
CA LEU A 925 -22.06 9.17 -34.43
C LEU A 925 -23.26 10.14 -34.33
N LEU A 926 -23.02 11.45 -34.46
CA LEU A 926 -24.07 12.47 -34.52
C LEU A 926 -24.89 12.42 -35.82
N GLY A 927 -24.27 11.93 -36.90
CA GLY A 927 -24.94 11.67 -38.17
C GLY A 927 -25.96 10.54 -38.09
N LEU A 928 -25.82 9.58 -37.16
CA LEU A 928 -26.75 8.47 -36.89
C LEU A 928 -28.07 8.89 -36.19
N GLY A 929 -28.51 10.13 -36.42
CA GLY A 929 -29.74 10.66 -35.84
C GLY A 929 -31.01 9.88 -36.25
N PRO A 930 -32.19 10.32 -35.79
CA PRO A 930 -33.47 9.64 -36.01
C PRO A 930 -33.81 9.33 -37.48
N SER A 931 -33.17 10.03 -38.42
CA SER A 931 -33.33 9.86 -39.87
C SER A 931 -32.75 8.57 -40.45
N LEU A 932 -31.91 7.83 -39.72
CA LEU A 932 -31.23 6.60 -40.21
C LEU A 932 -31.94 5.29 -39.85
N GLY A 933 -33.13 5.32 -39.25
CA GLY A 933 -33.92 4.12 -38.96
C GLY A 933 -33.36 3.22 -37.86
N ILE A 934 -32.47 3.76 -37.01
CA ILE A 934 -31.86 2.99 -35.91
C ILE A 934 -32.79 2.98 -34.70
N VAL A 935 -33.15 1.79 -34.24
CA VAL A 935 -34.12 1.58 -33.16
C VAL A 935 -33.43 1.68 -31.79
N ARG A 936 -33.99 2.49 -30.88
CA ARG A 936 -33.56 2.54 -29.48
C ARG A 936 -34.37 1.57 -28.63
N VAL A 937 -33.74 0.53 -28.10
CA VAL A 937 -34.39 -0.46 -27.22
C VAL A 937 -34.28 -0.05 -25.75
N PRO A 938 -35.27 -0.35 -24.89
CA PRO A 938 -35.17 -0.09 -23.45
C PRO A 938 -34.03 -0.92 -22.83
N GLY A 939 -33.33 -0.36 -21.84
CA GLY A 939 -32.19 -1.01 -21.17
C GLY A 939 -30.89 -0.21 -21.23
N ILE A 940 -29.84 -0.77 -20.63
CA ILE A 940 -28.48 -0.21 -20.63
C ILE A 940 -27.56 -1.06 -21.48
N GLY A 941 -26.87 -0.44 -22.45
CA GLY A 941 -25.84 -1.09 -23.25
C GLY A 941 -24.45 -0.74 -22.75
N LEU A 942 -23.77 -1.69 -22.10
CA LEU A 942 -22.39 -1.56 -21.63
C LEU A 942 -21.42 -2.02 -22.71
N ILE A 943 -20.74 -1.10 -23.39
CA ILE A 943 -19.77 -1.43 -24.44
C ILE A 943 -18.37 -1.42 -23.85
N TYR A 944 -17.76 -2.61 -23.76
CA TYR A 944 -16.39 -2.74 -23.28
C TYR A 944 -15.39 -2.39 -24.38
N SER A 945 -14.48 -1.48 -24.06
CA SER A 945 -13.44 -0.99 -24.96
C SER A 945 -12.12 -0.82 -24.23
N GLU A 946 -11.00 -1.03 -24.93
CA GLU A 946 -9.66 -0.72 -24.40
C GLU A 946 -9.28 0.76 -24.64
N LEU A 947 -10.08 1.50 -25.42
CA LEU A 947 -9.85 2.91 -25.73
C LEU A 947 -10.34 3.83 -24.61
N ALA A 948 -9.44 4.65 -24.09
CA ALA A 948 -9.75 5.70 -23.12
C ALA A 948 -10.36 6.96 -23.78
N THR A 949 -10.15 7.16 -25.09
CA THR A 949 -10.70 8.28 -25.87
C THR A 949 -11.27 7.82 -27.21
N GLY A 950 -12.27 8.53 -27.72
CA GLY A 950 -13.02 8.16 -28.94
C GLY A 950 -14.02 7.01 -28.76
N VAL A 951 -14.65 6.63 -29.87
CA VAL A 951 -15.62 5.52 -29.95
C VAL A 951 -14.97 4.36 -30.71
N PRO A 952 -15.01 3.12 -30.20
CA PRO A 952 -14.35 1.98 -30.85
C PRO A 952 -15.03 1.60 -32.18
N ALA A 953 -14.24 1.16 -33.15
CA ALA A 953 -14.73 0.66 -34.45
C ALA A 953 -15.73 -0.50 -34.31
N ILE A 954 -15.57 -1.32 -33.27
CA ILE A 954 -16.49 -2.41 -32.93
C ILE A 954 -17.93 -1.92 -32.78
N PHE A 955 -18.14 -0.74 -32.19
CA PHE A 955 -19.48 -0.19 -32.04
C PHE A 955 -20.09 0.20 -33.39
N SER A 956 -19.30 0.79 -34.28
CA SER A 956 -19.76 1.09 -35.63
C SER A 956 -20.15 -0.17 -36.39
N HIS A 957 -19.30 -1.21 -36.32
CA HIS A 957 -19.58 -2.51 -36.92
C HIS A 957 -20.82 -3.20 -36.31
N PHE A 958 -21.06 -3.04 -35.01
CA PHE A 958 -22.26 -3.53 -34.34
C PHE A 958 -23.52 -2.85 -34.90
N VAL A 959 -23.55 -1.51 -34.90
CA VAL A 959 -24.71 -0.73 -35.35
C VAL A 959 -25.01 -0.94 -36.84
N THR A 960 -24.00 -1.14 -37.68
CA THR A 960 -24.22 -1.41 -39.12
C THR A 960 -24.82 -2.78 -39.39
N ASN A 961 -24.53 -3.78 -38.56
CA ASN A 961 -25.07 -5.14 -38.72
C ASN A 961 -26.38 -5.34 -37.96
N LEU A 962 -26.54 -4.65 -36.84
CA LEU A 962 -27.74 -4.62 -36.03
C LEU A 962 -28.13 -3.15 -35.81
N PRO A 963 -29.08 -2.59 -36.58
CA PRO A 963 -29.49 -1.19 -36.48
C PRO A 963 -30.39 -0.96 -35.26
N ALA A 964 -29.99 -1.48 -34.10
CA ALA A 964 -30.67 -1.28 -32.83
C ALA A 964 -29.65 -1.23 -31.68
N PHE A 965 -29.86 -0.31 -30.74
CA PHE A 965 -29.05 -0.24 -29.53
C PHE A 965 -29.81 0.39 -28.37
N HIS A 966 -29.27 0.25 -27.16
CA HIS A 966 -29.96 0.59 -25.92
C HIS A 966 -30.21 2.09 -25.75
N LYS A 967 -31.27 2.44 -25.01
CA LYS A 967 -31.68 3.82 -24.69
C LYS A 967 -30.53 4.57 -24.01
N VAL A 968 -29.90 3.93 -23.01
CA VAL A 968 -28.68 4.42 -22.37
C VAL A 968 -27.49 3.58 -22.82
N LEU A 969 -26.43 4.25 -23.25
CA LEU A 969 -25.21 3.58 -23.70
C LEU A 969 -24.00 4.06 -22.89
N VAL A 970 -23.20 3.12 -22.39
CA VAL A 970 -22.00 3.43 -21.61
C VAL A 970 -20.79 2.73 -22.23
N PHE A 971 -19.82 3.50 -22.69
CA PHE A 971 -18.53 2.98 -23.12
C PHE A 971 -17.64 2.76 -21.90
N VAL A 972 -17.49 1.51 -21.48
CA VAL A 972 -16.71 1.12 -20.31
C VAL A 972 -15.28 0.77 -20.74
N CYS A 973 -14.30 1.48 -20.20
CA CYS A 973 -12.88 1.20 -20.35
C CYS A 973 -12.30 0.78 -19.00
N VAL A 974 -12.01 -0.51 -18.85
CA VAL A 974 -11.32 -1.03 -17.67
C VAL A 974 -9.82 -0.96 -17.92
N LYS A 975 -9.12 -0.19 -17.08
CA LYS A 975 -7.69 0.08 -17.26
C LYS A 975 -6.92 -0.17 -15.98
N SER A 976 -5.79 -0.86 -16.11
CA SER A 976 -4.77 -0.94 -15.06
C SER A 976 -3.83 0.27 -15.14
N VAL A 977 -3.69 0.99 -14.03
CA VAL A 977 -2.74 2.09 -13.87
C VAL A 977 -1.48 1.58 -13.16
N PRO A 978 -0.28 2.15 -13.43
CA PRO A 978 0.99 1.69 -12.86
C PRO A 978 1.16 2.21 -11.42
N VAL A 979 0.16 1.97 -10.58
CA VAL A 979 0.16 2.24 -9.14
C VAL A 979 -0.40 1.02 -8.41
N PRO A 980 0.01 0.77 -7.15
CA PRO A 980 -0.43 -0.41 -6.42
C PRO A 980 -1.93 -0.41 -6.17
N CYS A 981 -2.50 0.64 -5.57
CA CYS A 981 -3.94 0.73 -5.35
C CYS A 981 -4.49 2.06 -5.87
N VAL A 982 -5.73 2.04 -6.36
CA VAL A 982 -6.52 3.24 -6.65
C VAL A 982 -7.62 3.33 -5.60
N SER A 983 -7.70 4.49 -4.95
CA SER A 983 -8.75 4.77 -3.97
C SER A 983 -10.13 4.61 -4.61
N PRO A 984 -11.15 4.08 -3.89
CA PRO A 984 -12.50 3.94 -4.45
C PRO A 984 -13.06 5.26 -5.01
N GLU A 985 -12.70 6.39 -4.39
CA GLU A 985 -13.10 7.74 -4.80
C GLU A 985 -12.48 8.20 -6.13
N GLU A 986 -11.35 7.64 -6.53
CA GLU A 986 -10.68 7.99 -7.79
C GLU A 986 -10.87 6.89 -8.85
N ARG A 987 -11.63 5.83 -8.54
CA ARG A 987 -11.75 4.64 -9.40
C ARG A 987 -12.55 4.91 -10.67
N PHE A 988 -13.64 5.66 -10.57
CA PHE A 988 -14.54 5.95 -11.68
C PHE A 988 -14.29 7.34 -12.24
N LEU A 989 -14.00 7.40 -13.54
CA LEU A 989 -13.91 8.63 -14.30
C LEU A 989 -15.02 8.62 -15.34
N ILE A 990 -15.99 9.52 -15.19
CA ILE A 990 -17.18 9.58 -16.05
C ILE A 990 -17.08 10.82 -16.94
N GLY A 991 -17.49 10.69 -18.19
CA GLY A 991 -17.62 11.81 -19.11
C GLY A 991 -18.68 11.57 -20.16
N ARG A 992 -19.06 12.63 -20.85
CA ARG A 992 -20.11 12.60 -21.88
C ARG A 992 -19.50 12.42 -23.27
N VAL A 993 -20.08 11.54 -24.09
CA VAL A 993 -19.60 11.28 -25.47
C VAL A 993 -20.37 12.10 -26.50
N CYS A 994 -21.69 12.20 -26.36
CA CYS A 994 -22.59 12.98 -27.23
C CYS A 994 -23.40 13.98 -26.40
N PRO A 995 -24.00 15.01 -27.01
CA PRO A 995 -24.91 15.93 -26.32
C PRO A 995 -26.01 15.22 -25.52
N ARG A 996 -26.55 15.90 -24.48
CA ARG A 996 -27.52 15.36 -23.51
C ARG A 996 -28.63 14.45 -24.09
N PRO A 997 -29.27 14.76 -25.24
CA PRO A 997 -30.36 13.95 -25.78
C PRO A 997 -29.98 12.52 -26.19
N TYR A 998 -28.69 12.24 -26.46
CA TYR A 998 -28.24 10.95 -26.97
C TYR A 998 -28.03 9.88 -25.89
N ARG A 999 -28.00 10.28 -24.61
CA ARG A 999 -27.81 9.41 -23.41
C ARG A 999 -26.60 8.47 -23.54
N MET A 1000 -25.47 9.03 -23.98
CA MET A 1000 -24.21 8.30 -24.22
C MET A 1000 -23.09 8.78 -23.31
N TYR A 1001 -22.60 7.89 -22.46
CA TYR A 1001 -21.56 8.18 -21.47
C TYR A 1001 -20.29 7.34 -21.73
N ARG A 1002 -19.17 7.84 -21.23
CA ARG A 1002 -17.90 7.12 -21.14
C ARG A 1002 -17.59 6.92 -19.67
N CYS A 1003 -17.23 5.70 -19.31
CA CYS A 1003 -16.75 5.35 -17.99
C CYS A 1003 -15.37 4.73 -18.10
N ILE A 1004 -14.38 5.32 -17.45
CA ILE A 1004 -13.06 4.72 -17.30
C ILE A 1004 -12.94 4.24 -15.85
N VAL A 1005 -12.73 2.94 -15.69
CA VAL A 1005 -12.56 2.28 -14.39
C VAL A 1005 -11.07 2.00 -14.22
N ARG A 1006 -10.47 2.64 -13.22
CA ARG A 1006 -9.03 2.59 -12.95
C ARG A 1006 -8.74 1.62 -11.82
N TYR A 1007 -7.93 0.61 -12.10
CA TYR A 1007 -7.44 -0.34 -11.10
C TYR A 1007 -5.93 -0.23 -10.97
N GLY A 1008 -5.45 -0.18 -9.73
CA GLY A 1008 -4.05 -0.44 -9.43
C GLY A 1008 -3.73 -1.92 -9.58
N TYR A 1009 -2.45 -2.27 -9.66
CA TYR A 1009 -2.03 -3.67 -9.82
C TYR A 1009 -2.25 -4.53 -8.56
N LYS A 1010 -2.59 -3.94 -7.40
CA LYS A 1010 -3.08 -4.62 -6.19
C LYS A 1010 -4.61 -4.66 -6.09
N ASP A 1011 -5.32 -3.78 -6.78
CA ASP A 1011 -6.77 -3.69 -6.64
C ASP A 1011 -7.47 -4.98 -7.08
N ILE A 1012 -8.51 -5.34 -6.34
CA ILE A 1012 -9.35 -6.50 -6.63
C ILE A 1012 -10.58 -6.01 -7.37
N GLN A 1013 -10.83 -6.59 -8.53
CA GLN A 1013 -12.14 -6.48 -9.17
C GLN A 1013 -13.09 -7.37 -8.36
N ARG A 1014 -13.80 -6.78 -7.39
CA ARG A 1014 -14.71 -7.53 -6.50
C ARG A 1014 -15.83 -8.17 -7.32
N ASP A 1015 -16.14 -9.42 -6.96
CA ASP A 1015 -17.10 -10.31 -7.62
C ASP A 1015 -18.55 -10.11 -7.13
N ASP A 1016 -18.75 -9.13 -6.26
CA ASP A 1016 -20.04 -8.80 -5.70
C ASP A 1016 -20.77 -7.95 -6.75
N GLY A 1017 -22.01 -8.29 -7.13
CA GLY A 1017 -22.81 -7.65 -8.20
C GLY A 1017 -23.09 -6.13 -8.08
N ASP A 1018 -22.27 -5.44 -7.28
CA ASP A 1018 -22.24 -4.00 -7.04
C ASP A 1018 -21.56 -3.21 -8.15
N PHE A 1019 -20.85 -3.82 -9.10
CA PHE A 1019 -20.18 -3.06 -10.19
C PHE A 1019 -21.19 -2.25 -11.01
N GLU A 1020 -22.28 -2.88 -11.46
CA GLU A 1020 -23.35 -2.17 -12.17
C GLU A 1020 -23.93 -1.06 -11.29
N ASN A 1021 -24.21 -1.35 -10.01
CA ASN A 1021 -24.78 -0.37 -9.08
C ASN A 1021 -23.86 0.84 -8.86
N MET A 1022 -22.56 0.61 -8.63
CA MET A 1022 -21.55 1.66 -8.48
C MET A 1022 -21.42 2.49 -9.76
N LEU A 1023 -21.44 1.84 -10.94
CA LEU A 1023 -21.39 2.53 -12.23
C LEU A 1023 -22.60 3.46 -12.42
N ILE A 1024 -23.81 2.97 -12.13
CA ILE A 1024 -25.04 3.76 -12.25
C ILE A 1024 -25.02 4.94 -11.27
N GLN A 1025 -24.57 4.70 -10.04
CA GLN A 1025 -24.43 5.76 -9.05
C GLN A 1025 -23.44 6.84 -9.50
N SER A 1026 -22.27 6.46 -10.02
CA SER A 1026 -21.29 7.42 -10.54
C SER A 1026 -21.81 8.20 -11.77
N ILE A 1027 -22.62 7.59 -12.64
CA ILE A 1027 -23.25 8.29 -13.77
C ILE A 1027 -24.31 9.27 -13.26
N ALA A 1028 -25.12 8.89 -12.26
CA ALA A 1028 -26.10 9.77 -11.64
C ALA A 1028 -25.44 10.99 -10.98
N GLU A 1029 -24.35 10.78 -10.22
CA GLU A 1029 -23.54 11.85 -9.62
C GLU A 1029 -22.96 12.79 -10.69
N PHE A 1030 -22.47 12.25 -11.81
CA PHE A 1030 -21.98 13.04 -12.94
C PHE A 1030 -23.08 13.92 -13.57
N ILE A 1031 -24.27 13.37 -13.81
CA ILE A 1031 -25.41 14.11 -14.38
C ILE A 1031 -25.79 15.29 -13.48
N GLN A 1032 -25.77 15.07 -12.15
CA GLN A 1032 -26.07 16.12 -11.18
C GLN A 1032 -24.98 17.19 -11.10
N MET A 1033 -23.71 16.79 -11.10
CA MET A 1033 -22.58 17.72 -11.10
C MET A 1033 -22.58 18.61 -12.35
N GLU A 1034 -22.82 18.02 -13.53
CA GLU A 1034 -22.90 18.76 -14.80
C GLU A 1034 -24.04 19.79 -14.81
N ALA A 1035 -25.13 19.55 -14.07
CA ALA A 1035 -26.23 20.50 -13.94
C ALA A 1035 -25.90 21.71 -13.05
N VAL A 1036 -25.04 21.54 -12.03
CA VAL A 1036 -24.67 22.62 -11.10
C VAL A 1036 -23.63 23.58 -11.70
N GLU A 1037 -22.73 23.10 -12.56
CA GLU A 1037 -21.69 23.91 -13.20
C GLU A 1037 -22.19 24.79 -14.38
N GLN A 1038 -23.47 24.70 -14.74
CA GLN A 1038 -24.02 25.32 -15.95
C GLN A 1038 -24.26 26.85 -15.99
N PRO A 1039 -24.17 27.68 -14.93
CA PRO A 1039 -24.44 29.11 -15.10
C PRO A 1039 -23.35 29.91 -15.85
N GLN A 1040 -22.18 29.35 -16.19
CA GLN A 1040 -21.04 30.15 -16.71
C GLN A 1040 -20.59 29.90 -18.16
N PHE A 1041 -21.19 28.96 -18.91
CA PHE A 1041 -20.65 28.56 -20.23
C PHE A 1041 -21.68 28.50 -21.36
N SER A 1042 -22.60 29.47 -21.45
CA SER A 1042 -23.46 29.65 -22.62
C SER A 1042 -22.95 30.74 -23.59
N SER A 1043 -21.63 30.82 -23.82
CA SER A 1043 -21.08 31.66 -24.90
C SER A 1043 -19.62 31.31 -25.23
N SER A 1044 -19.41 30.29 -26.06
CA SER A 1044 -18.34 30.27 -27.07
C SER A 1044 -18.29 28.91 -27.80
N GLU A 1045 -18.71 28.93 -29.05
CA GLU A 1045 -18.36 27.89 -30.03
C GLU A 1045 -16.84 27.87 -30.22
N SER A 1046 -16.10 27.02 -29.49
CA SER A 1046 -14.76 26.50 -29.87
C SER A 1046 -13.97 25.81 -28.73
N SER A 1047 -14.61 25.27 -27.69
CA SER A 1047 -13.89 24.36 -26.77
C SER A 1047 -13.95 22.91 -27.28
N SER A 1048 -12.82 22.21 -27.23
CA SER A 1048 -12.61 20.88 -27.81
C SER A 1048 -13.72 19.88 -27.44
N LEU A 1049 -14.41 19.33 -28.44
CA LEU A 1049 -15.52 18.36 -28.31
C LEU A 1049 -15.17 16.98 -27.70
N ASP A 1050 -13.94 16.75 -27.21
CA ASP A 1050 -13.66 15.55 -26.39
C ASP A 1050 -14.04 15.92 -24.95
N GLY A 1051 -15.25 15.51 -24.55
CA GLY A 1051 -15.89 15.95 -23.29
C GLY A 1051 -14.95 15.84 -22.10
N ARG A 1052 -14.90 16.89 -21.27
CA ARG A 1052 -14.15 16.88 -20.01
C ARG A 1052 -14.60 15.67 -19.19
N MET A 1053 -13.66 14.80 -18.88
CA MET A 1053 -13.87 13.67 -17.99
C MET A 1053 -13.78 14.18 -16.54
N ALA A 1054 -14.70 13.78 -15.69
CA ALA A 1054 -14.73 14.18 -14.29
C ALA A 1054 -14.53 12.98 -13.37
N VAL A 1055 -13.74 13.19 -12.30
CA VAL A 1055 -13.48 12.18 -11.27
C VAL A 1055 -14.69 12.15 -10.34
N MET A 1056 -15.38 11.02 -10.29
CA MET A 1056 -16.53 10.85 -9.40
C MET A 1056 -16.06 10.26 -8.09
N SER A 1057 -15.98 11.09 -7.05
CA SER A 1057 -15.73 10.63 -5.69
C SER A 1057 -16.98 9.92 -5.19
N THR A 1058 -16.86 8.64 -4.82
CA THR A 1058 -17.90 7.85 -4.13
C THR A 1058 -18.13 8.37 -2.70
N ARG A 1059 -18.32 9.68 -2.54
CA ARG A 1059 -18.86 10.26 -1.32
C ARG A 1059 -20.37 10.06 -1.40
N PRO A 1060 -21.04 9.55 -0.36
CA PRO A 1060 -22.42 9.93 -0.15
C PRO A 1060 -22.37 11.44 0.10
N VAL A 1061 -22.54 12.23 -0.96
CA VAL A 1061 -22.75 13.67 -0.80
C VAL A 1061 -23.98 13.77 0.11
N GLN A 1062 -23.81 14.38 1.28
CA GLN A 1062 -24.92 14.86 2.12
C GLN A 1062 -25.58 16.04 1.39
N SER A 1063 -26.00 15.83 0.15
CA SER A 1063 -27.02 16.60 -0.53
C SER A 1063 -28.24 15.69 -0.56
N SER A 1064 -29.39 16.28 -0.30
CA SER A 1064 -30.73 15.68 -0.39
C SER A 1064 -31.13 15.23 -1.82
N LEU A 1065 -30.15 14.85 -2.63
CA LEU A 1065 -30.24 14.66 -4.08
C LEU A 1065 -29.65 13.32 -4.57
N SER A 1066 -29.05 12.48 -3.72
CA SER A 1066 -28.56 11.14 -4.14
C SER A 1066 -29.72 10.15 -4.34
N LEU A 1067 -29.59 9.23 -5.32
CA LEU A 1067 -30.57 8.16 -5.55
C LEU A 1067 -30.75 7.33 -4.28
N ILE A 1068 -31.99 7.24 -3.78
CA ILE A 1068 -32.31 6.45 -2.59
C ILE A 1068 -32.27 4.97 -3.00
N VAL A 1069 -31.35 4.21 -2.39
CA VAL A 1069 -31.23 2.76 -2.55
C VAL A 1069 -32.15 2.10 -1.53
N SER A 1070 -33.19 1.39 -1.99
CA SER A 1070 -34.04 0.57 -1.12
C SER A 1070 -33.64 -0.90 -1.29
N GLU A 1071 -33.25 -1.56 -0.21
CA GLU A 1071 -33.10 -3.02 -0.15
C GLU A 1071 -34.43 -3.65 0.26
N GLN A 1072 -35.01 -4.50 -0.58
CA GLN A 1072 -36.18 -5.31 -0.24
C GLN A 1072 -35.86 -6.79 -0.47
N ASP A 1073 -35.89 -7.59 0.60
CA ASP A 1073 -35.93 -9.05 0.53
C ASP A 1073 -37.35 -9.46 0.11
N PHE A 1074 -37.56 -9.69 -1.19
CA PHE A 1074 -38.81 -10.30 -1.65
C PHE A 1074 -38.80 -11.80 -1.33
N LEU A 1075 -39.44 -12.17 -0.22
CA LEU A 1075 -40.17 -13.44 -0.14
C LEU A 1075 -41.32 -13.35 -1.15
N SER A 1076 -41.40 -14.35 -2.02
CA SER A 1076 -42.37 -14.51 -3.10
C SER A 1076 -43.80 -14.17 -2.68
N ILE A 1077 -44.31 -13.03 -3.16
CA ILE A 1077 -45.74 -12.81 -3.37
C ILE A 1077 -45.86 -12.18 -4.75
N ASP A 1078 -46.49 -12.93 -5.65
CA ASP A 1078 -46.99 -12.47 -6.95
C ASP A 1078 -47.78 -11.18 -6.73
N ASP A 1079 -47.34 -10.07 -7.33
CA ASP A 1079 -48.28 -9.04 -7.71
C ASP A 1079 -47.89 -8.38 -9.03
N SER A 1080 -48.92 -8.21 -9.82
CA SER A 1080 -48.93 -8.03 -11.26
C SER A 1080 -48.32 -6.71 -11.74
N ILE A 1081 -47.17 -6.78 -12.41
CA ILE A 1081 -46.82 -5.82 -13.46
C ILE A 1081 -46.30 -6.63 -14.66
N GLN A 1082 -47.09 -6.64 -15.74
CA GLN A 1082 -46.73 -7.27 -17.02
C GLN A 1082 -45.41 -6.72 -17.55
N ASN A 1083 -44.31 -7.43 -17.28
CA ASN A 1083 -43.03 -7.21 -17.95
C ASN A 1083 -42.96 -8.11 -19.19
N SER A 1084 -42.76 -7.49 -20.34
CA SER A 1084 -42.60 -8.07 -21.66
C SER A 1084 -41.30 -8.89 -21.82
N ARG A 1085 -41.07 -9.89 -20.96
CA ARG A 1085 -40.00 -10.88 -21.15
C ARG A 1085 -40.57 -12.08 -21.90
N SER A 1086 -39.89 -12.59 -22.92
CA SER A 1086 -40.33 -13.81 -23.60
C SER A 1086 -40.26 -15.00 -22.65
N LEU A 1087 -41.20 -15.92 -22.77
CA LEU A 1087 -41.27 -17.18 -22.00
C LEU A 1087 -39.95 -17.98 -22.05
N THR A 1088 -39.25 -17.93 -23.19
CA THR A 1088 -37.93 -18.56 -23.38
C THR A 1088 -36.86 -17.95 -22.48
N LEU A 1089 -36.83 -16.62 -22.36
CA LEU A 1089 -35.84 -15.91 -21.55
C LEU A 1089 -36.09 -16.14 -20.04
N GLN A 1090 -37.35 -16.22 -19.63
CA GLN A 1090 -37.72 -16.61 -18.26
C GLN A 1090 -37.29 -18.05 -17.94
N SER A 1091 -37.47 -19.00 -18.86
CA SER A 1091 -37.07 -20.41 -18.66
C SER A 1091 -35.54 -20.61 -18.59
N LEU A 1092 -34.77 -19.84 -19.35
CA LEU A 1092 -33.29 -19.88 -19.33
C LEU A 1092 -32.73 -19.18 -18.08
N GLN A 1093 -33.37 -18.11 -17.63
CA GLN A 1093 -33.01 -17.41 -16.39
C GLN A 1093 -33.28 -18.32 -15.18
N SER A 1094 -34.44 -18.99 -15.11
CA SER A 1094 -34.76 -19.92 -14.03
C SER A 1094 -33.84 -21.14 -14.02
N ALA A 1095 -33.46 -21.68 -15.18
CA ALA A 1095 -32.51 -22.79 -15.26
C ALA A 1095 -31.08 -22.39 -14.82
N TYR A 1096 -30.67 -21.15 -15.09
CA TYR A 1096 -29.37 -20.63 -14.68
C TYR A 1096 -29.30 -20.28 -13.19
N ASP A 1097 -30.40 -19.81 -12.62
CA ASP A 1097 -30.52 -19.50 -11.19
C ASP A 1097 -30.60 -20.78 -10.33
N ASP A 1098 -31.08 -21.90 -10.88
CA ASP A 1098 -31.12 -23.22 -10.22
C ASP A 1098 -29.74 -23.91 -10.16
N ASP A 1099 -28.88 -23.71 -11.17
CA ASP A 1099 -27.49 -24.24 -11.22
C ASP A 1099 -26.49 -23.43 -10.36
N ASN A 1100 -26.85 -22.23 -9.88
CA ASN A 1100 -25.99 -21.33 -9.08
C ASN A 1100 -26.62 -20.95 -7.73
N LEU A 1101 -26.86 -21.94 -6.86
CA LEU A 1101 -27.39 -21.77 -5.49
C LEU A 1101 -26.63 -20.79 -4.58
N HIS A 1102 -25.45 -20.29 -4.99
CA HIS A 1102 -24.62 -19.35 -4.23
C HIS A 1102 -24.67 -17.87 -4.69
N ILE A 1103 -25.42 -17.51 -5.74
CA ILE A 1103 -25.49 -16.12 -6.23
C ILE A 1103 -26.95 -15.61 -6.24
N ARG A 1104 -27.51 -15.29 -5.07
CA ARG A 1104 -28.71 -14.44 -5.00
C ARG A 1104 -28.33 -13.02 -5.44
N ARG A 1105 -28.69 -12.61 -6.66
CA ARG A 1105 -28.55 -11.21 -7.12
C ARG A 1105 -29.41 -10.29 -6.25
N ARG A 1106 -28.77 -9.48 -5.40
CA ARG A 1106 -29.41 -8.38 -4.66
C ARG A 1106 -29.99 -7.38 -5.66
N HIS A 1107 -31.31 -7.38 -5.84
CA HIS A 1107 -31.98 -6.41 -6.72
C HIS A 1107 -32.13 -5.08 -5.95
N VAL A 1108 -31.28 -4.12 -6.29
CA VAL A 1108 -31.31 -2.77 -5.71
C VAL A 1108 -32.19 -1.87 -6.56
N ARG A 1109 -33.27 -1.33 -5.97
CA ARG A 1109 -34.13 -0.33 -6.61
C ARG A 1109 -33.62 1.07 -6.29
N PHE A 1110 -33.41 1.88 -7.33
CA PHE A 1110 -33.05 3.29 -7.20
C PHE A 1110 -34.32 4.14 -7.24
N GLN A 1111 -34.51 5.02 -6.27
CA GLN A 1111 -35.60 6.00 -6.25
C GLN A 1111 -35.06 7.42 -6.32
N LEU A 1112 -35.75 8.28 -7.07
CA LEU A 1112 -35.45 9.70 -7.16
C LEU A 1112 -36.02 10.44 -5.94
N PRO A 1113 -35.25 11.28 -5.24
CA PRO A 1113 -35.77 12.15 -4.20
C PRO A 1113 -36.84 13.09 -4.76
N SER A 1114 -37.93 13.31 -4.02
CA SER A 1114 -38.98 14.25 -4.39
C SER A 1114 -38.52 15.69 -4.11
N ASN A 1115 -37.67 16.24 -4.98
CA ASN A 1115 -37.13 17.59 -4.81
C ASN A 1115 -37.75 18.56 -5.85
N PRO A 1116 -38.57 19.54 -5.43
CA PRO A 1116 -39.27 20.45 -6.35
C PRO A 1116 -38.37 21.49 -7.06
N GLY A 1117 -37.09 21.59 -6.72
CA GLY A 1117 -36.12 22.52 -7.34
C GLY A 1117 -35.18 21.91 -8.40
N MET A 1118 -35.36 20.65 -8.78
CA MET A 1118 -34.49 19.99 -9.77
C MET A 1118 -34.90 20.36 -11.20
N ASP A 1119 -33.92 20.73 -12.05
CA ASP A 1119 -34.16 21.01 -13.48
C ASP A 1119 -34.93 19.82 -14.12
N PRO A 1120 -36.09 20.06 -14.75
CA PRO A 1120 -36.89 19.02 -15.38
C PRO A 1120 -36.08 18.17 -16.38
N ALA A 1121 -35.13 18.76 -17.11
CA ALA A 1121 -34.31 18.03 -18.08
C ALA A 1121 -33.34 17.04 -17.41
N VAL A 1122 -32.80 17.41 -16.25
CA VAL A 1122 -31.90 16.56 -15.45
C VAL A 1122 -32.69 15.45 -14.77
N ARG A 1123 -33.90 15.77 -14.29
CA ARG A 1123 -34.82 14.79 -13.71
C ARG A 1123 -35.26 13.75 -14.73
N GLU A 1124 -35.56 14.17 -15.96
CA GLU A 1124 -35.88 13.26 -17.07
C GLU A 1124 -34.69 12.34 -17.42
N GLU A 1125 -33.47 12.89 -17.50
CA GLU A 1125 -32.25 12.10 -17.76
C GLU A 1125 -31.97 11.07 -16.66
N LEU A 1126 -32.21 11.42 -15.40
CA LEU A 1126 -32.03 10.50 -14.27
C LEU A 1126 -33.13 9.43 -14.24
N MET A 1127 -34.38 9.78 -14.58
CA MET A 1127 -35.47 8.80 -14.75
C MET A 1127 -35.18 7.82 -15.88
N ASP A 1128 -34.68 8.31 -17.02
CA ASP A 1128 -34.25 7.47 -18.15
C ASP A 1128 -33.19 6.44 -17.73
N LEU A 1129 -32.23 6.85 -16.89
CA LEU A 1129 -31.17 5.98 -16.37
C LEU A 1129 -31.72 4.90 -15.43
N ILE A 1130 -32.63 5.27 -14.51
CA ILE A 1130 -33.26 4.31 -13.59
C ILE A 1130 -34.13 3.31 -14.35
N GLN A 1131 -34.98 3.80 -15.26
CA GLN A 1131 -35.87 2.95 -16.07
C GLN A 1131 -35.05 2.01 -16.97
N ALA A 1132 -33.93 2.51 -17.53
CA ALA A 1132 -33.01 1.67 -18.30
C ALA A 1132 -32.37 0.58 -17.42
N LYS A 1133 -32.00 0.87 -16.17
CA LYS A 1133 -31.51 -0.15 -15.24
C LYS A 1133 -32.57 -1.22 -14.94
N GLU A 1134 -33.81 -0.81 -14.66
CA GLU A 1134 -34.92 -1.74 -14.37
C GLU A 1134 -35.22 -2.66 -15.57
N ALA A 1135 -35.05 -2.16 -16.80
CA ALA A 1135 -35.19 -2.95 -18.02
C ALA A 1135 -34.05 -3.98 -18.24
N GLY A 1136 -32.90 -3.80 -17.58
CA GLY A 1136 -31.75 -4.71 -17.62
C GLY A 1136 -30.54 -4.18 -18.41
N ALA A 1137 -29.37 -4.78 -18.15
CA ALA A 1137 -28.11 -4.44 -18.80
C ALA A 1137 -27.66 -5.52 -19.79
N ALA A 1138 -27.28 -5.09 -21.00
CA ALA A 1138 -26.63 -5.92 -22.00
C ALA A 1138 -25.16 -5.54 -22.15
N TYR A 1139 -24.31 -6.56 -22.19
CA TYR A 1139 -22.86 -6.43 -22.23
C TYR A 1139 -22.37 -6.65 -23.64
N ILE A 1140 -21.81 -5.63 -24.29
CA ILE A 1140 -21.31 -5.70 -25.66
C ILE A 1140 -19.79 -5.68 -25.62
N MET A 1141 -19.15 -6.71 -26.18
CA MET A 1141 -17.69 -6.82 -26.20
C MET A 1141 -17.18 -7.18 -27.59
N GLY A 1142 -16.11 -6.51 -28.02
CA GLY A 1142 -15.44 -6.84 -29.28
C GLY A 1142 -14.57 -8.08 -29.18
N HIS A 1143 -14.84 -9.06 -30.03
CA HIS A 1143 -13.98 -10.22 -30.23
C HIS A 1143 -13.04 -9.98 -31.44
N SER A 1144 -11.92 -9.29 -31.21
CA SER A 1144 -11.01 -8.86 -32.28
C SER A 1144 -9.96 -9.91 -32.67
N TYR A 1145 -10.02 -10.40 -33.91
CA TYR A 1145 -9.05 -11.32 -34.51
C TYR A 1145 -7.92 -10.57 -35.19
N VAL A 1146 -6.75 -10.53 -34.55
CA VAL A 1146 -5.57 -9.86 -35.08
C VAL A 1146 -4.89 -10.74 -36.14
N LYS A 1147 -4.79 -10.25 -37.38
CA LYS A 1147 -4.05 -10.88 -38.50
C LYS A 1147 -3.03 -9.91 -39.07
N ALA A 1148 -1.84 -10.40 -39.40
CA ALA A 1148 -0.84 -9.60 -40.11
C ALA A 1148 -1.26 -9.32 -41.56
N ARG A 1149 -1.02 -8.10 -42.06
CA ARG A 1149 -1.23 -7.76 -43.48
C ARG A 1149 -0.43 -8.67 -44.42
N ARG A 1150 -0.93 -8.95 -45.62
CA ARG A 1150 -0.24 -9.78 -46.63
C ARG A 1150 1.16 -9.28 -46.99
N THR A 1151 1.37 -7.96 -46.96
CA THR A 1151 2.66 -7.28 -47.20
C THR A 1151 3.60 -7.23 -45.99
N SER A 1152 3.19 -7.75 -44.82
CA SER A 1152 4.03 -7.76 -43.63
C SER A 1152 5.20 -8.74 -43.77
N SER A 1153 6.31 -8.44 -43.11
CA SER A 1153 7.48 -9.32 -43.04
C SER A 1153 7.12 -10.70 -42.46
N PHE A 1154 7.91 -11.71 -42.84
CA PHE A 1154 7.73 -13.09 -42.35
C PHE A 1154 7.72 -13.15 -40.81
N LEU A 1155 8.66 -12.46 -40.14
CA LEU A 1155 8.73 -12.40 -38.67
C LEU A 1155 7.44 -11.82 -38.05
N LYS A 1156 6.86 -10.79 -38.66
CA LYS A 1156 5.61 -10.20 -38.16
C LYS A 1156 4.42 -11.15 -38.36
N LYS A 1157 4.39 -11.89 -39.47
CA LYS A 1157 3.38 -12.93 -39.72
C LYS A 1157 3.50 -14.06 -38.69
N LEU A 1158 4.71 -14.54 -38.41
CA LEU A 1158 4.98 -15.56 -37.40
C LEU A 1158 4.52 -15.09 -36.01
N ALA A 1159 4.93 -13.89 -35.59
CA ALA A 1159 4.59 -13.35 -34.28
C ALA A 1159 3.08 -13.16 -34.07
N ILE A 1160 2.36 -12.63 -35.08
CA ILE A 1160 0.93 -12.31 -34.94
C ILE A 1160 0.04 -13.52 -35.26
N ASN A 1161 0.19 -14.13 -36.43
CA ASN A 1161 -0.75 -15.14 -36.90
C ASN A 1161 -0.58 -16.49 -36.18
N ILE A 1162 0.64 -16.80 -35.74
CA ILE A 1162 0.95 -18.05 -35.02
C ILE A 1162 1.07 -17.75 -33.53
N GLY A 1163 2.09 -16.99 -33.11
CA GLY A 1163 2.40 -16.79 -31.69
C GLY A 1163 1.26 -16.13 -30.88
N TYR A 1164 0.88 -14.90 -31.24
CA TYR A 1164 -0.15 -14.16 -30.52
C TYR A 1164 -1.53 -14.83 -30.61
N SER A 1165 -1.88 -15.36 -31.79
CA SER A 1165 -3.11 -16.12 -31.99
C SER A 1165 -3.18 -17.38 -31.12
N PHE A 1166 -2.08 -18.14 -31.04
CA PHE A 1166 -1.97 -19.33 -30.20
C PHE A 1166 -2.14 -18.97 -28.72
N LEU A 1167 -1.38 -17.99 -28.22
CA LEU A 1167 -1.48 -17.55 -26.82
C LEU A 1167 -2.90 -17.05 -26.50
N ARG A 1168 -3.50 -16.23 -27.38
CA ARG A 1168 -4.86 -15.71 -27.18
C ARG A 1168 -5.92 -16.81 -27.12
N LYS A 1169 -5.78 -17.89 -27.91
CA LYS A 1169 -6.72 -19.03 -27.91
C LYS A 1169 -6.59 -19.93 -26.70
N ASN A 1170 -5.38 -20.08 -26.16
CA ASN A 1170 -5.11 -20.97 -25.02
C ASN A 1170 -5.18 -20.25 -23.66
N CYS A 1171 -5.30 -18.92 -23.66
CA CYS A 1171 -5.49 -18.14 -22.43
C CYS A 1171 -6.95 -17.73 -22.24
N ARG A 1172 -7.30 -17.30 -21.03
CA ARG A 1172 -8.68 -16.92 -20.69
C ARG A 1172 -9.21 -15.78 -21.55
N GLY A 1173 -10.48 -15.90 -21.95
CA GLY A 1173 -11.21 -14.87 -22.69
C GLY A 1173 -11.42 -13.59 -21.86
N PRO A 1174 -11.56 -12.41 -22.50
CA PRO A 1174 -11.76 -11.14 -21.78
C PRO A 1174 -13.08 -11.10 -21.00
N ALA A 1175 -14.15 -11.73 -21.50
CA ALA A 1175 -15.44 -11.78 -20.82
C ALA A 1175 -15.37 -12.57 -19.49
N VAL A 1176 -14.66 -13.70 -19.50
CA VAL A 1176 -14.41 -14.52 -18.29
C VAL A 1176 -13.51 -13.79 -17.30
N ALA A 1177 -12.57 -12.97 -17.78
CA ALA A 1177 -11.70 -12.18 -16.90
C ALA A 1177 -12.44 -11.01 -16.22
N LEU A 1178 -13.51 -10.52 -16.84
CA LEU A 1178 -14.36 -9.44 -16.32
C LEU A 1178 -15.62 -9.95 -15.60
N ASN A 1179 -15.74 -11.28 -15.42
CA ASN A 1179 -16.89 -11.97 -14.80
C ASN A 1179 -18.25 -11.55 -15.39
N ILE A 1180 -18.32 -11.34 -16.71
CA ILE A 1180 -19.56 -10.94 -17.38
C ILE A 1180 -20.48 -12.16 -17.53
N PRO A 1181 -21.77 -12.08 -17.15
CA PRO A 1181 -22.71 -13.19 -17.32
C PRO A 1181 -22.88 -13.57 -18.80
N HIS A 1182 -22.80 -14.86 -19.10
CA HIS A 1182 -22.88 -15.35 -20.48
C HIS A 1182 -24.25 -15.07 -21.15
N ILE A 1183 -25.33 -15.02 -20.36
CA ILE A 1183 -26.71 -14.83 -20.86
C ILE A 1183 -26.94 -13.41 -21.40
N SER A 1184 -26.22 -12.41 -20.88
CA SER A 1184 -26.35 -11.00 -21.27
C SER A 1184 -25.19 -10.48 -22.13
N LEU A 1185 -24.29 -11.36 -22.56
CA LEU A 1185 -23.11 -11.02 -23.35
C LEU A 1185 -23.38 -11.12 -24.87
N ILE A 1186 -23.10 -10.03 -25.58
CA ILE A 1186 -23.07 -9.96 -27.05
C ILE A 1186 -21.62 -9.79 -27.50
N GLU A 1187 -21.07 -10.82 -28.16
CA GLU A 1187 -19.73 -10.75 -28.75
C GLU A 1187 -19.78 -10.30 -30.20
N VAL A 1188 -19.06 -9.22 -30.52
CA VAL A 1188 -18.97 -8.67 -31.88
C VAL A 1188 -17.63 -9.04 -32.49
N GLY A 1189 -17.63 -9.99 -33.42
CA GLY A 1189 -16.43 -10.43 -34.12
C GLY A 1189 -15.94 -9.40 -35.14
N MET A 1190 -14.64 -9.06 -35.10
CA MET A 1190 -14.01 -8.18 -36.10
C MET A 1190 -12.58 -8.62 -36.39
N ILE A 1191 -12.14 -8.55 -37.65
CA ILE A 1191 -10.77 -8.92 -38.04
C ILE A 1191 -9.91 -7.67 -38.15
N TYR A 1192 -8.81 -7.63 -37.40
CA TYR A 1192 -7.87 -6.51 -37.36
C TYR A 1192 -6.66 -6.83 -38.21
N TYR A 1193 -6.49 -6.13 -39.33
CA TYR A 1193 -5.33 -6.30 -40.22
C TYR A 1193 -4.20 -5.34 -39.85
N VAL A 1194 -3.20 -5.83 -39.12
CA VAL A 1194 -2.14 -5.01 -38.50
C VAL A 1194 -0.78 -5.13 -39.16
#